data_AF-A0A518EW94-F1
#
_entry.id   AF-A0A518EW94-F1
#
_cell.length_a   1.000
_cell.length_b   1.000
_cell.length_c   1.000
_cell.angle_alpha   90.00
_cell.angle_beta   90.00
_cell.angle_gamma   90.00
#
_symmetry.space_group_name_H-M   'P 1'
#
loop_
_entity.id
_entity.type
_entity.pdbx_description
1 polymer ?
#
loop_
_entity_poly.entity_id
_entity_poly.type
_entity_poly.pdbx_seq_one_letter_code
_entity_poly.pdbx_strand_id
1 'polypeptide(L)'
;MALTIPFDSVVHRRIDRPPSRPTGSRLGWAFGWAVLLLAASCGRDPQRVEGFLELVDVLPRRASGSSLEPIRLNDDLRLVFSEALDPSTVTSDSVQLWNKATGRRAVGRWLIEGRELIFQPRGPLRADLRDGGFEPGAEYVLMLGGFPELSGPRSFERRGLRYPIRHEFQVVAPGSATSSAAGDGADGAPMLRDASPDQAARVELRPGDDGKSGGRPLPWNQPLILACAEPLDPRWFRPEDFEVREHRYRRGLELNLPAVSGETPRIVGVRSIELVRNEDEDVKDPAVGVAAILKVTFEDNLPLSDGSTGLFELDLKRGARPGGGILDFSGKPAFRTPIQFFAARQDAYLPERRGSYDFEFLSAEDFTPLLDTSSDGTALWSDTGRLEVRYPRAAGDGSDGRQVLGSRFDGADLHATRLTIPEGTEVTLGAPGLVVLRSQGRIDIEGVLRRKLPEGEEPVPMWNPAAVLSSARTSSLSDWLEEAARQDSAWTVIIAGGDLVVRGRIAVDTPLLLVAGGMIRGSVVPGAARNQVWLLGEGGFASMPVDSDNSAFANWSPPLVIDEPLHNQLVVPLTFVALSSEVPKEVAPRNWDAPQVLGSRGPGGTFRVQFLKPDRPLPGGARRSGEEWLQSAVRHPEPKGVLLEGGEVDVEGGRVRMRIELQLLPPAVPRNPGPWIPPFVDRVRLFWTPDPR
;
A
#
# COMPACT_ATOMS: atom_id res chain seq x y z
N MET A 1 68.89 -6.11 11.90
CA MET A 1 68.94 -7.29 12.78
C MET A 1 67.96 -8.29 12.19
N ALA A 2 68.48 -9.24 11.39
CA ALA A 2 67.70 -10.14 10.55
C ALA A 2 67.72 -11.54 11.16
N LEU A 3 66.58 -12.22 11.13
CA LEU A 3 66.49 -13.66 11.41
C LEU A 3 65.43 -14.26 10.49
N THR A 4 65.95 -15.05 9.54
CA THR A 4 65.25 -15.85 8.54
C THR A 4 65.52 -17.31 8.90
N ILE A 5 64.50 -18.16 9.01
CA ILE A 5 64.64 -19.63 8.98
C ILE A 5 63.41 -20.23 8.24
N PRO A 6 63.59 -21.28 7.41
CA PRO A 6 62.78 -21.53 6.22
C PRO A 6 61.83 -22.74 6.29
N PHE A 7 61.03 -22.86 5.23
CA PHE A 7 60.27 -24.04 4.82
C PHE A 7 61.17 -25.27 4.62
N ASP A 8 60.66 -26.44 5.02
CA ASP A 8 61.13 -27.72 4.49
C ASP A 8 59.98 -28.68 4.23
N SER A 9 60.24 -29.59 3.31
CA SER A 9 59.30 -30.34 2.51
C SER A 9 59.31 -31.84 2.87
N VAL A 10 58.55 -32.63 2.08
CA VAL A 10 58.73 -34.07 1.79
C VAL A 10 57.87 -35.09 2.60
N VAL A 11 57.07 -35.87 1.86
CA VAL A 11 57.15 -37.34 1.67
C VAL A 11 55.75 -37.97 1.57
N HIS A 12 55.35 -38.35 0.36
CA HIS A 12 54.37 -39.42 0.14
C HIS A 12 55.02 -40.78 0.42
N ARG A 13 54.40 -41.60 1.28
CA ARG A 13 54.74 -43.03 1.41
C ARG A 13 53.48 -43.88 1.26
N ARG A 14 53.54 -44.77 0.27
CA ARG A 14 52.58 -45.82 -0.07
C ARG A 14 53.20 -47.13 0.42
N ILE A 15 52.50 -47.93 1.25
CA ILE A 15 52.86 -49.33 1.54
C ILE A 15 51.59 -50.18 1.73
N ASP A 16 51.38 -51.05 0.73
CA ASP A 16 50.97 -52.46 0.69
C ASP A 16 50.17 -53.16 1.83
N ARG A 17 49.15 -53.92 1.37
CA ARG A 17 48.53 -55.13 1.99
C ARG A 17 49.50 -56.34 1.91
N PRO A 18 49.31 -57.56 2.49
CA PRO A 18 48.06 -58.29 2.85
C PRO A 18 48.26 -59.27 4.09
N PRO A 19 47.72 -60.51 4.17
CA PRO A 19 46.33 -61.01 4.25
C PRO A 19 46.05 -61.87 5.53
N SER A 20 44.77 -62.21 5.80
CA SER A 20 44.29 -63.59 6.10
C SER A 20 42.83 -63.63 6.62
N ARG A 21 42.08 -64.64 6.18
CA ARG A 21 40.83 -65.23 6.74
C ARG A 21 41.24 -66.59 7.38
N PRO A 22 40.36 -67.41 8.02
CA PRO A 22 38.94 -67.26 8.44
C PRO A 22 38.66 -67.75 9.90
N THR A 23 37.42 -67.59 10.40
CA THR A 23 36.51 -68.67 10.90
C THR A 23 35.51 -68.19 11.96
N GLY A 24 34.24 -68.57 11.77
CA GLY A 24 33.30 -69.00 12.82
C GLY A 24 32.76 -67.98 13.83
N SER A 25 31.51 -67.53 13.63
CA SER A 25 30.41 -67.81 14.57
C SER A 25 29.11 -67.16 14.10
N ARG A 26 28.08 -68.00 13.96
CA ARG A 26 26.69 -67.60 13.80
C ARG A 26 26.15 -67.31 15.20
N LEU A 27 26.04 -66.05 15.60
CA LEU A 27 25.09 -65.55 16.60
C LEU A 27 25.32 -64.04 16.77
N GLY A 28 24.33 -63.19 16.44
CA GLY A 28 24.41 -61.76 16.76
C GLY A 28 23.92 -60.78 15.68
N TRP A 29 22.98 -61.15 14.81
CA TRP A 29 22.45 -60.19 13.83
C TRP A 29 21.37 -59.24 14.37
N ALA A 30 20.87 -59.44 15.59
CA ALA A 30 19.84 -58.57 16.19
C ALA A 30 20.39 -57.42 17.05
N PHE A 31 21.66 -57.48 17.51
CA PHE A 31 22.26 -56.41 18.33
C PHE A 31 23.17 -55.46 17.55
N GLY A 32 23.60 -55.84 16.34
CA GLY A 32 24.47 -55.00 15.50
C GLY A 32 23.76 -53.78 14.88
N TRP A 33 22.46 -53.88 14.58
CA TRP A 33 21.69 -52.78 13.99
C TRP A 33 21.37 -51.67 15.00
N ALA A 34 21.17 -52.00 16.27
CA ALA A 34 20.95 -50.99 17.32
C ALA A 34 22.21 -50.15 17.58
N VAL A 35 23.40 -50.76 17.54
CA VAL A 35 24.68 -50.04 17.74
C VAL A 35 25.11 -49.27 16.49
N LEU A 36 24.81 -49.76 15.27
CA LEU A 36 25.06 -49.01 14.03
C LEU A 36 24.09 -47.82 13.84
N LEU A 37 22.84 -47.93 14.32
CA LEU A 37 21.90 -46.79 14.34
C LEU A 37 22.24 -45.77 15.45
N LEU A 38 22.77 -46.22 16.60
CA LEU A 38 23.29 -45.31 17.63
C LEU A 38 24.60 -44.62 17.19
N ALA A 39 25.50 -45.32 16.50
CA ALA A 39 26.74 -44.75 15.99
C ALA A 39 26.55 -43.84 14.74
N ALA A 40 25.50 -44.06 13.94
CA ALA A 40 25.12 -43.17 12.84
C ALA A 40 24.41 -41.88 13.31
N SER A 41 23.95 -41.80 14.57
CA SER A 41 23.34 -40.59 15.14
C SER A 41 24.33 -39.61 15.79
N CYS A 42 25.59 -40.04 16.00
CA CYS A 42 26.63 -39.22 16.63
C CYS A 42 27.63 -38.60 15.63
N GLY A 43 27.36 -38.71 14.33
CA GLY A 43 28.12 -38.06 13.26
C GLY A 43 27.65 -36.65 12.94
N ARG A 44 27.19 -35.86 13.93
CA ARG A 44 27.09 -34.41 13.75
C ARG A 44 28.47 -33.84 13.97
N ASP A 45 29.12 -33.47 12.87
CA ASP A 45 30.39 -32.75 12.82
C ASP A 45 30.44 -31.65 13.90
N PRO A 46 31.19 -31.84 15.00
CA PRO A 46 31.29 -30.84 16.07
C PRO A 46 32.21 -29.65 15.67
N GLN A 47 32.55 -29.51 14.39
CA GLN A 47 33.29 -28.38 13.84
C GLN A 47 32.45 -27.37 13.05
N ARG A 48 31.12 -27.28 13.25
CA ARG A 48 30.45 -26.00 12.95
C ARG A 48 30.81 -24.99 14.03
N VAL A 49 32.02 -24.44 13.85
CA VAL A 49 32.62 -23.35 14.60
C VAL A 49 31.56 -22.30 14.91
N GLU A 50 31.53 -21.89 16.17
CA GLU A 50 30.86 -20.69 16.70
C GLU A 50 31.24 -19.47 15.85
N GLY A 51 30.52 -19.25 14.76
CA GLY A 51 30.72 -18.12 13.88
C GLY A 51 30.12 -16.87 14.48
N PHE A 52 30.83 -15.75 14.39
CA PHE A 52 30.23 -14.44 14.56
C PHE A 52 29.59 -14.00 13.24
N LEU A 53 28.61 -13.11 13.33
CA LEU A 53 28.19 -12.37 12.16
C LEU A 53 29.35 -11.48 11.71
N GLU A 54 29.63 -11.42 10.42
CA GLU A 54 30.69 -10.60 9.85
C GLU A 54 30.10 -9.62 8.84
N LEU A 55 30.56 -8.36 8.88
CA LEU A 55 30.29 -7.39 7.82
C LEU A 55 31.30 -7.64 6.69
N VAL A 56 30.81 -8.19 5.59
CA VAL A 56 31.61 -8.60 4.44
C VAL A 56 31.97 -7.40 3.57
N ASP A 57 31.01 -6.49 3.36
CA ASP A 57 31.20 -5.34 2.46
C ASP A 57 30.35 -4.13 2.87
N VAL A 58 30.77 -2.96 2.42
CA VAL A 58 30.07 -1.68 2.58
C VAL A 58 30.10 -0.98 1.22
N LEU A 59 28.91 -0.74 0.65
CA LEU A 59 28.73 -0.08 -0.65
C LEU A 59 28.11 1.31 -0.47
N PRO A 60 28.57 2.32 -1.24
CA PRO A 60 29.59 2.24 -2.29
C PRO A 60 31.00 1.93 -1.75
N ARG A 61 31.76 1.12 -2.51
CA ARG A 61 33.03 0.53 -2.08
C ARG A 61 34.14 1.57 -1.95
N ARG A 62 35.08 1.33 -1.04
CA ARG A 62 36.40 1.96 -1.09
C ARG A 62 37.12 1.51 -2.37
N ALA A 63 37.45 2.44 -3.26
CA ALA A 63 38.48 2.20 -4.25
C ALA A 63 39.76 1.78 -3.50
N SER A 64 40.25 0.58 -3.79
CA SER A 64 41.44 -0.02 -3.15
C SER A 64 42.65 0.91 -3.30
N GLY A 65 42.94 1.74 -2.28
CA GLY A 65 44.25 2.37 -2.12
C GLY A 65 44.32 3.86 -1.79
N SER A 66 43.32 4.71 -2.06
CA SER A 66 43.42 6.14 -1.69
C SER A 66 42.13 6.92 -1.96
N SER A 67 41.51 7.42 -0.89
CA SER A 67 40.28 8.22 -0.83
C SER A 67 38.98 7.46 -1.10
N LEU A 68 38.03 7.56 -0.17
CA LEU A 68 36.64 7.18 -0.39
C LEU A 68 36.10 8.01 -1.56
N GLU A 69 35.41 7.37 -2.51
CA GLU A 69 34.56 8.12 -3.42
C GLU A 69 33.46 8.77 -2.57
N PRO A 70 33.26 10.09 -2.69
CA PRO A 70 32.22 10.76 -1.92
C PRO A 70 30.85 10.17 -2.27
N ILE A 71 30.05 9.85 -1.26
CA ILE A 71 28.67 9.39 -1.47
C ILE A 71 27.80 10.55 -1.96
N ARG A 72 26.92 10.27 -2.90
CA ARG A 72 25.90 11.23 -3.35
C ARG A 72 24.79 11.35 -2.30
N LEU A 73 23.99 12.40 -2.40
CA LEU A 73 22.99 12.74 -1.37
C LEU A 73 21.84 11.73 -1.28
N ASN A 74 21.56 11.03 -2.37
CA ASN A 74 20.55 9.97 -2.46
C ASN A 74 21.16 8.58 -2.71
N ASP A 75 22.47 8.40 -2.52
CA ASP A 75 23.05 7.07 -2.64
C ASP A 75 22.60 6.18 -1.48
N ASP A 76 22.12 4.98 -1.81
CA ASP A 76 21.87 3.93 -0.83
C ASP A 76 23.20 3.47 -0.20
N LEU A 77 23.24 3.41 1.14
CA LEU A 77 24.35 2.80 1.86
C LEU A 77 24.01 1.33 2.15
N ARG A 78 24.70 0.40 1.48
CA ARG A 78 24.44 -1.04 1.64
C ARG A 78 25.53 -1.71 2.47
N LEU A 79 25.11 -2.48 3.47
CA LEU A 79 25.96 -3.24 4.36
C LEU A 79 25.70 -4.72 4.10
N VAL A 80 26.69 -5.43 3.58
CA VAL A 80 26.56 -6.85 3.21
C VAL A 80 27.16 -7.70 4.33
N PHE A 81 26.38 -8.61 4.88
CA PHE A 81 26.80 -9.51 5.95
C PHE A 81 27.07 -10.93 5.46
N SER A 82 27.79 -11.72 6.28
CA SER A 82 28.10 -13.12 5.98
C SER A 82 26.85 -14.01 5.96
N GLU A 83 25.80 -13.61 6.69
CA GLU A 83 24.56 -14.35 6.89
C GLU A 83 23.34 -13.41 6.75
N ALA A 84 22.15 -13.99 6.60
CA ALA A 84 20.90 -13.23 6.59
C ALA A 84 20.60 -12.64 7.97
N LEU A 85 20.24 -11.36 8.02
CA LEU A 85 19.95 -10.61 9.24
C LEU A 85 18.54 -10.90 9.75
N ASP A 86 18.39 -10.98 11.07
CA ASP A 86 17.12 -10.97 11.78
C ASP A 86 16.61 -9.52 11.89
N PRO A 87 15.51 -9.15 11.21
CA PRO A 87 14.98 -7.78 11.23
C PRO A 87 14.63 -7.25 12.61
N SER A 88 14.26 -8.13 13.55
CA SER A 88 13.89 -7.72 14.91
C SER A 88 15.07 -7.19 15.72
N THR A 89 16.30 -7.48 15.28
CA THR A 89 17.55 -7.07 15.95
C THR A 89 18.12 -5.78 15.40
N VAL A 90 17.63 -5.34 14.23
CA VAL A 90 18.05 -4.08 13.61
C VAL A 90 17.14 -2.96 14.13
N THR A 91 17.60 -2.33 15.19
CA THR A 91 16.96 -1.20 15.87
C THR A 91 17.79 0.08 15.71
N SER A 92 17.21 1.21 16.12
CA SER A 92 17.92 2.50 16.16
C SER A 92 19.11 2.56 17.13
N ASP A 93 19.25 1.54 17.98
CA ASP A 93 20.39 1.38 18.89
C ASP A 93 21.44 0.43 18.34
N SER A 94 21.03 -0.51 17.49
CA SER A 94 21.90 -1.48 16.82
C SER A 94 22.71 -0.89 15.67
N VAL A 95 22.12 0.07 14.96
CA VAL A 95 22.67 0.66 13.74
C VAL A 95 22.37 2.15 13.75
N GLN A 96 23.42 2.94 13.71
CA GLN A 96 23.31 4.38 13.79
C GLN A 96 24.20 5.05 12.75
N LEU A 97 23.69 6.08 12.10
CA LEU A 97 24.43 6.87 11.13
C LEU A 97 24.36 8.33 11.55
N TRP A 98 25.50 8.91 11.91
CA TRP A 98 25.58 10.23 12.52
C TRP A 98 26.41 11.19 11.69
N ASN A 99 25.95 12.42 11.51
CA ASN A 99 26.78 13.51 11.03
C ASN A 99 27.83 13.83 12.09
N LYS A 100 29.11 13.70 11.73
CA LYS A 100 30.25 13.82 12.65
C LYS A 100 30.39 15.23 13.23
N ALA A 101 30.05 16.26 12.44
CA ALA A 101 30.18 17.64 12.84
C ALA A 101 29.02 18.11 13.72
N THR A 102 27.79 17.74 13.36
CA THR A 102 26.58 18.22 14.05
C THR A 102 26.06 17.28 15.14
N GLY A 103 26.51 16.01 15.14
CA GLY A 103 26.01 14.97 16.03
C GLY A 103 24.56 14.56 15.76
N ARG A 104 23.96 14.96 14.63
CA ARG A 104 22.58 14.60 14.26
C ARG A 104 22.55 13.26 13.52
N ARG A 105 21.49 12.46 13.71
CA ARG A 105 21.28 11.23 12.92
C ARG A 105 20.94 11.59 11.47
N ALA A 106 21.46 10.82 10.52
CA ALA A 106 21.02 10.85 9.13
C ALA A 106 19.53 10.50 9.06
N VAL A 107 18.76 11.19 8.22
CA VAL A 107 17.33 10.96 8.07
C VAL A 107 17.09 10.00 6.91
N GLY A 108 16.46 8.87 7.18
CA GLY A 108 16.20 7.87 6.15
C GLY A 108 15.51 6.64 6.72
N ARG A 109 15.46 5.58 5.93
CA ARG A 109 14.90 4.29 6.34
C ARG A 109 15.94 3.19 6.19
N TRP A 110 15.90 2.23 7.10
CA TRP A 110 16.68 0.99 7.00
C TRP A 110 15.80 -0.10 6.42
N LEU A 111 16.27 -0.75 5.36
CA LEU A 111 15.64 -1.91 4.73
C LEU A 111 16.55 -3.12 4.90
N ILE A 112 15.95 -4.30 5.03
CA ILE A 112 16.69 -5.55 5.20
C ILE A 112 16.28 -6.51 4.09
N GLU A 113 17.27 -6.92 3.30
CA GLU A 113 17.10 -7.81 2.16
C GLU A 113 18.03 -9.01 2.33
N GLY A 114 17.56 -10.00 3.08
CA GLY A 114 18.35 -11.18 3.43
C GLY A 114 19.61 -10.80 4.19
N ARG A 115 20.76 -10.81 3.52
CA ARG A 115 22.08 -10.47 4.09
C ARG A 115 22.47 -9.00 3.94
N GLU A 116 21.64 -8.21 3.28
CA GLU A 116 21.90 -6.79 3.07
C GLU A 116 21.09 -5.95 4.06
N LEU A 117 21.75 -4.98 4.66
CA LEU A 117 21.11 -3.89 5.37
C LEU A 117 21.36 -2.61 4.59
N ILE A 118 20.28 -1.99 4.10
CA ILE A 118 20.32 -0.87 3.18
C ILE A 118 19.77 0.36 3.90
N PHE A 119 20.57 1.41 4.03
CA PHE A 119 20.07 2.72 4.43
C PHE A 119 19.73 3.52 3.19
N GLN A 120 18.44 3.85 3.06
CA GLN A 120 17.94 4.72 2.01
C GLN A 120 17.76 6.12 2.59
N PRO A 121 18.60 7.09 2.21
CA PRO A 121 18.47 8.46 2.68
C PRO A 121 17.15 9.06 2.16
N ARG A 122 16.56 9.95 2.95
CA ARG A 122 15.45 10.78 2.47
C ARG A 122 15.95 11.70 1.35
N GLY A 123 15.26 11.78 0.22
CA GLY A 123 15.62 12.73 -0.84
C GLY A 123 15.47 14.19 -0.36
N PRO A 124 16.32 15.10 -0.83
CA PRO A 124 16.23 16.52 -0.47
C PRO A 124 14.96 17.15 -1.07
N LEU A 125 14.32 18.04 -0.29
CA LEU A 125 13.13 18.77 -0.73
C LEU A 125 13.41 20.26 -0.95
N ARG A 126 14.50 20.79 -0.37
CA ARG A 126 14.88 22.20 -0.45
C ARG A 126 16.08 22.42 -1.36
N ALA A 127 16.15 23.63 -1.93
CA ALA A 127 17.23 24.03 -2.84
C ALA A 127 18.63 24.06 -2.20
N ASP A 128 18.75 24.13 -0.87
CA ASP A 128 20.04 24.02 -0.18
C ASP A 128 20.48 22.57 0.04
N LEU A 129 19.61 21.60 -0.25
CA LEU A 129 19.79 20.15 -0.14
C LEU A 129 20.08 19.64 1.28
N ARG A 130 20.03 20.50 2.30
CA ARG A 130 20.41 20.16 3.69
C ARG A 130 19.32 19.43 4.46
N ASP A 131 18.11 19.38 3.91
CA ASP A 131 16.98 18.65 4.48
C ASP A 131 16.90 17.20 4.01
N GLY A 132 17.80 16.77 3.12
CA GLY A 132 17.96 15.37 2.74
C GLY A 132 18.49 14.49 3.87
N GLY A 133 18.60 13.20 3.61
CA GLY A 133 19.17 12.24 4.55
C GLY A 133 20.66 12.43 4.79
N PHE A 134 21.36 12.89 3.75
CA PHE A 134 22.75 13.32 3.81
C PHE A 134 22.84 14.84 3.61
N GLU A 135 23.79 15.46 4.32
CA GLU A 135 24.06 16.90 4.18
C GLU A 135 25.23 17.10 3.21
N PRO A 136 25.15 18.02 2.25
CA PRO A 136 26.23 18.27 1.29
C PRO A 136 27.58 18.55 1.97
N GLY A 137 28.62 17.81 1.58
CA GLY A 137 29.98 17.96 2.09
C GLY A 137 30.20 17.48 3.53
N ALA A 138 29.19 16.92 4.19
CA ALA A 138 29.34 16.44 5.57
C ALA A 138 30.04 15.08 5.65
N GLU A 139 30.71 14.84 6.78
CA GLU A 139 31.23 13.53 7.16
C GLU A 139 30.20 12.79 8.01
N TYR A 140 29.91 11.53 7.68
CA TYR A 140 29.03 10.66 8.44
C TYR A 140 29.78 9.48 9.05
N VAL A 141 29.37 9.06 10.24
CA VAL A 141 29.90 7.91 10.97
C VAL A 141 28.78 6.89 11.14
N LEU A 142 28.93 5.72 10.51
CA LEU A 142 28.13 4.54 10.78
C LEU A 142 28.70 3.79 11.99
N MET A 143 27.83 3.46 12.92
CA MET A 143 28.11 2.62 14.09
C MET A 143 27.19 1.41 14.02
N LEU A 144 27.78 0.22 14.04
CA LEU A 144 27.07 -1.04 14.24
C LEU A 144 27.41 -1.58 15.62
N GLY A 145 26.40 -1.83 16.45
CA GLY A 145 26.56 -2.46 17.76
C GLY A 145 27.12 -3.87 17.62
N GLY A 146 27.97 -4.28 18.55
CA GLY A 146 28.55 -5.62 18.60
C GLY A 146 28.95 -5.96 20.02
N PHE A 147 29.43 -7.18 20.26
CA PHE A 147 29.78 -7.62 21.62
C PHE A 147 30.78 -6.66 22.31
N PRO A 148 30.58 -6.28 23.60
CA PRO A 148 29.63 -6.84 24.56
C PRO A 148 28.21 -6.25 24.53
N GLU A 149 27.93 -5.27 23.68
CA GLU A 149 26.59 -4.67 23.58
C GLU A 149 25.62 -5.69 22.98
N LEU A 150 24.53 -5.97 23.72
CA LEU A 150 23.55 -6.97 23.30
C LEU A 150 22.67 -6.49 22.13
N SER A 151 22.62 -5.18 21.90
CA SER A 151 21.79 -4.48 20.94
C SER A 151 22.32 -4.50 19.51
N GLY A 152 23.40 -5.20 19.18
CA GLY A 152 23.93 -5.27 17.81
C GLY A 152 23.05 -6.07 16.82
N PRO A 153 23.19 -5.84 15.50
CA PRO A 153 22.54 -6.67 14.48
C PRO A 153 22.92 -8.14 14.62
N ARG A 154 21.98 -9.04 14.38
CA ARG A 154 22.19 -10.48 14.46
C ARG A 154 21.65 -11.18 13.22
N SER A 155 22.19 -12.37 12.95
CA SER A 155 21.56 -13.29 12.00
C SER A 155 20.35 -13.98 12.62
N PHE A 156 19.54 -14.64 11.79
CA PHE A 156 18.46 -15.54 12.25
C PHE A 156 18.96 -16.66 13.17
N GLU A 157 20.23 -17.07 13.03
CA GLU A 157 20.88 -18.02 13.94
C GLU A 157 21.37 -17.37 15.25
N ARG A 158 20.94 -16.13 15.53
CA ARG A 158 21.26 -15.29 16.71
C ARG A 158 22.74 -14.91 16.86
N ARG A 159 23.56 -15.14 15.83
CA ARG A 159 24.97 -14.73 15.80
C ARG A 159 25.04 -13.22 15.68
N GLY A 160 25.74 -12.57 16.60
CA GLY A 160 25.97 -11.12 16.57
C GLY A 160 27.35 -10.77 16.03
N LEU A 161 27.58 -9.49 15.77
CA LEU A 161 28.90 -8.97 15.44
C LEU A 161 29.88 -9.18 16.61
N ARG A 162 31.10 -9.63 16.29
CA ARG A 162 32.15 -9.91 17.29
C ARG A 162 32.60 -8.68 18.07
N TYR A 163 32.58 -7.52 17.43
CA TYR A 163 32.95 -6.23 17.99
C TYR A 163 32.12 -5.15 17.29
N PRO A 164 31.87 -3.99 17.94
CA PRO A 164 31.24 -2.87 17.28
C PRO A 164 32.04 -2.43 16.05
N ILE A 165 31.35 -2.08 14.97
CA ILE A 165 31.98 -1.63 13.73
C ILE A 165 31.72 -0.14 13.56
N ARG A 166 32.78 0.59 13.23
CA ARG A 166 32.74 2.02 12.93
C ARG A 166 33.23 2.27 11.50
N HIS A 167 32.40 2.89 10.67
CA HIS A 167 32.75 3.28 9.31
C HIS A 167 32.50 4.77 9.10
N GLU A 168 33.40 5.45 8.39
CA GLU A 168 33.27 6.87 8.09
C GLU A 168 33.05 7.07 6.58
N PHE A 169 32.16 8.00 6.21
CA PHE A 169 31.79 8.35 4.85
C PHE A 169 31.92 9.86 4.65
N GLN A 170 32.31 10.27 3.45
CA GLN A 170 32.29 11.67 3.03
C GLN A 170 31.16 11.85 2.02
N VAL A 171 30.27 12.81 2.26
CA VAL A 171 29.23 13.19 1.29
C VAL A 171 29.82 14.19 0.30
N VAL A 172 29.42 14.10 -0.96
CA VAL A 172 29.81 15.04 -2.02
C VAL A 172 29.48 16.49 -1.62
N ALA A 173 30.45 17.40 -1.78
CA ALA A 173 30.28 18.81 -1.48
C ALA A 173 29.89 19.60 -2.74
N PRO A 174 29.12 20.70 -2.60
CA PRO A 174 28.82 21.57 -3.73
C PRO A 174 30.10 22.11 -4.36
N GLY A 175 30.25 21.98 -5.68
CA GLY A 175 31.41 22.51 -6.41
C GLY A 175 32.69 21.69 -6.32
N SER A 176 32.67 20.49 -5.72
CA SER A 176 33.79 19.56 -5.78
C SER A 176 33.95 19.02 -7.21
N ALA A 177 34.83 19.65 -7.98
CA ALA A 177 35.27 19.17 -9.28
C ALA A 177 36.26 18.00 -9.12
N THR A 178 35.78 16.84 -8.70
CA THR A 178 36.57 15.61 -8.81
C THR A 178 36.51 15.14 -10.27
N SER A 179 37.58 15.46 -11.01
CA SER A 179 37.96 14.95 -12.34
C SER A 179 37.70 13.43 -12.47
N SER A 180 37.35 12.79 -13.58
CA SER A 180 37.61 12.98 -15.01
C SER A 180 36.69 11.98 -15.74
N ALA A 181 35.95 12.31 -16.81
CA ALA A 181 36.44 12.17 -18.18
C ALA A 181 35.46 12.82 -19.18
N ALA A 182 35.98 13.82 -19.90
CA ALA A 182 35.68 14.23 -21.28
C ALA A 182 34.20 14.38 -21.72
N GLY A 183 33.66 15.58 -21.54
CA GLY A 183 32.55 16.15 -22.30
C GLY A 183 32.32 17.61 -21.90
N ASP A 184 32.55 18.54 -22.82
CA ASP A 184 32.58 20.00 -22.57
C ASP A 184 31.29 20.54 -21.95
N GLY A 185 31.41 21.16 -20.77
CA GLY A 185 30.40 22.07 -20.22
C GLY A 185 30.17 21.96 -18.72
N ALA A 186 31.13 22.43 -17.93
CA ALA A 186 30.97 22.87 -16.53
C ALA A 186 29.99 22.07 -15.64
N ASP A 187 30.38 20.89 -15.14
CA ASP A 187 29.71 20.35 -13.95
C ASP A 187 30.64 19.49 -13.10
N GLY A 188 30.61 19.72 -11.79
CA GLY A 188 31.25 18.86 -10.80
C GLY A 188 30.58 17.47 -10.77
N ALA A 189 31.09 16.56 -9.94
CA ALA A 189 30.43 15.27 -9.77
C ALA A 189 28.94 15.47 -9.43
N PRO A 190 28.00 14.75 -10.09
CA PRO A 190 26.58 14.94 -9.85
C PRO A 190 26.29 14.65 -8.37
N MET A 191 25.70 15.63 -7.69
CA MET A 191 25.44 15.53 -6.25
C MET A 191 24.35 14.51 -5.92
N LEU A 192 23.54 14.16 -6.92
CA LEU A 192 22.40 13.27 -6.86
C LEU A 192 22.57 12.23 -7.97
N ARG A 193 22.31 10.97 -7.64
CA ARG A 193 22.26 9.85 -8.58
C ARG A 193 20.93 9.88 -9.31
N ASP A 194 20.97 9.91 -10.63
CA ASP A 194 19.83 9.62 -11.48
C ASP A 194 19.90 8.15 -11.91
N ALA A 195 18.85 7.38 -11.64
CA ALA A 195 18.78 5.96 -12.01
C ALA A 195 18.35 5.77 -13.47
N SER A 196 17.70 6.77 -14.06
CA SER A 196 17.23 6.79 -15.44
C SER A 196 17.81 7.97 -16.23
N PRO A 197 19.15 8.15 -16.29
CA PRO A 197 19.77 9.36 -16.85
C PRO A 197 19.47 9.59 -18.33
N ASP A 198 18.97 8.59 -19.05
CA ASP A 198 18.56 8.68 -20.46
C ASP A 198 17.10 9.11 -20.65
N GLN A 199 16.29 9.02 -19.61
CA GLN A 199 14.87 9.37 -19.61
C GLN A 199 14.65 10.62 -18.75
N ALA A 200 13.49 11.24 -18.92
CA ALA A 200 13.06 12.35 -18.09
C ALA A 200 11.54 12.24 -18.03
N ALA A 201 11.01 11.80 -16.89
CA ALA A 201 9.59 11.70 -16.69
C ALA A 201 8.97 13.09 -16.72
N ARG A 202 7.78 13.18 -17.31
CA ARG A 202 7.07 14.45 -17.41
C ARG A 202 6.39 14.76 -16.09
N VAL A 203 6.50 16.01 -15.64
CA VAL A 203 5.66 16.52 -14.56
C VAL A 203 4.23 16.69 -15.07
N GLU A 204 3.27 16.08 -14.38
CA GLU A 204 1.87 16.09 -14.78
C GLU A 204 0.89 16.08 -13.59
N LEU A 205 -0.36 16.41 -13.89
CA LEU A 205 -1.51 16.11 -13.04
C LEU A 205 -1.94 14.67 -13.28
N ARG A 206 -2.14 13.90 -12.21
CA ARG A 206 -2.61 12.51 -12.33
C ARG A 206 -4.09 12.46 -12.69
N PRO A 207 -4.56 11.33 -13.24
CA PRO A 207 -5.99 11.03 -13.26
C PRO A 207 -6.58 11.13 -11.85
N GLY A 208 -7.70 11.84 -11.70
CA GLY A 208 -8.35 12.05 -10.40
C GLY A 208 -7.88 13.29 -9.63
N ASP A 209 -6.67 13.81 -9.91
CA ASP A 209 -6.15 15.00 -9.22
C ASP A 209 -7.00 16.25 -9.50
N ASP A 210 -7.09 17.10 -8.48
CA ASP A 210 -7.71 18.42 -8.59
C ASP A 210 -7.03 19.25 -9.69
N GLY A 211 -7.83 19.68 -10.65
CA GLY A 211 -7.44 20.44 -11.82
C GLY A 211 -7.32 19.62 -13.10
N LYS A 212 -7.23 18.28 -13.05
CA LYS A 212 -7.14 17.46 -14.27
C LYS A 212 -8.46 17.42 -15.03
N SER A 213 -8.41 17.30 -16.36
CA SER A 213 -9.58 16.96 -17.18
C SER A 213 -10.20 15.63 -16.72
N GLY A 214 -11.45 15.68 -16.24
CA GLY A 214 -12.15 14.50 -15.69
C GLY A 214 -12.01 14.34 -14.17
N GLY A 215 -11.14 15.11 -13.52
CA GLY A 215 -11.08 15.27 -12.07
C GLY A 215 -11.87 16.49 -11.59
N ARG A 216 -11.80 16.78 -10.28
CA ARG A 216 -12.39 17.97 -9.67
C ARG A 216 -11.66 19.22 -10.17
N PRO A 217 -12.29 20.36 -10.46
CA PRO A 217 -11.55 21.60 -10.68
C PRO A 217 -10.79 22.00 -9.40
N LEU A 218 -9.58 22.51 -9.55
CA LEU A 218 -8.79 23.04 -8.44
C LEU A 218 -9.52 24.25 -7.81
N PRO A 219 -9.74 24.30 -6.49
CA PRO A 219 -10.24 25.52 -5.87
C PRO A 219 -9.27 26.69 -6.15
N TRP A 220 -9.78 27.83 -6.61
CA TRP A 220 -9.01 28.99 -7.08
C TRP A 220 -7.97 29.59 -6.12
N ASN A 221 -8.08 29.26 -4.84
CA ASN A 221 -7.23 29.69 -3.73
C ASN A 221 -6.36 28.55 -3.18
N GLN A 222 -6.41 27.37 -3.79
CA GLN A 222 -5.63 26.20 -3.41
C GLN A 222 -4.42 26.02 -4.33
N PRO A 223 -3.34 25.43 -3.80
CA PRO A 223 -2.15 25.14 -4.58
C PRO A 223 -2.39 23.98 -5.55
N LEU A 224 -1.76 24.04 -6.72
CA LEU A 224 -1.78 22.96 -7.70
C LEU A 224 -0.79 21.87 -7.27
N ILE A 225 -1.25 20.62 -7.20
CA ILE A 225 -0.41 19.46 -6.89
C ILE A 225 -0.01 18.80 -8.21
N LEU A 226 1.29 18.58 -8.38
CA LEU A 226 1.85 17.96 -9.58
C LEU A 226 2.66 16.73 -9.16
N ALA A 227 2.71 15.73 -10.03
CA ALA A 227 3.45 14.50 -9.81
C ALA A 227 4.48 14.27 -10.92
N CYS A 228 5.56 13.58 -10.58
CA CYS A 228 6.57 13.12 -11.53
C CYS A 228 7.01 11.69 -11.19
N ALA A 229 7.12 10.83 -12.20
CA ALA A 229 7.56 9.44 -12.02
C ALA A 229 9.06 9.32 -11.69
N GLU A 230 9.80 10.42 -11.75
CA GLU A 230 11.23 10.52 -11.41
C GLU A 230 11.46 11.61 -10.37
N PRO A 231 12.52 11.48 -9.55
CA PRO A 231 12.90 12.49 -8.60
C PRO A 231 13.31 13.79 -9.30
N LEU A 232 13.11 14.92 -8.61
CA LEU A 232 13.33 16.24 -9.17
C LEU A 232 14.34 17.02 -8.34
N ASP A 233 15.22 17.78 -8.99
CA ASP A 233 16.24 18.58 -8.32
C ASP A 233 15.66 19.92 -7.82
N PRO A 234 15.49 20.10 -6.49
CA PRO A 234 14.87 21.30 -5.94
C PRO A 234 15.71 22.58 -6.14
N ARG A 235 16.98 22.48 -6.55
CA ARG A 235 17.83 23.65 -6.83
C ARG A 235 17.32 24.50 -7.99
N TRP A 236 16.62 23.87 -8.92
CA TRP A 236 16.14 24.50 -10.15
C TRP A 236 14.76 25.14 -10.00
N PHE A 237 14.10 24.95 -8.86
CA PHE A 237 12.78 25.52 -8.64
C PHE A 237 12.90 27.01 -8.33
N ARG A 238 12.45 27.81 -9.29
CA ARG A 238 12.42 29.28 -9.23
C ARG A 238 11.00 29.71 -9.57
N PRO A 239 10.17 30.07 -8.57
CA PRO A 239 8.79 30.49 -8.80
C PRO A 239 8.70 31.61 -9.83
N GLU A 240 9.68 32.51 -9.86
CA GLU A 240 9.73 33.63 -10.81
C GLU A 240 9.85 33.21 -12.28
N ASP A 241 10.32 31.99 -12.57
CA ASP A 241 10.45 31.46 -13.94
C ASP A 241 9.12 30.91 -14.49
N PHE A 242 8.07 30.83 -13.67
CA PHE A 242 6.76 30.29 -14.05
C PHE A 242 5.66 31.33 -13.99
N GLU A 243 4.66 31.16 -14.84
CA GLU A 243 3.41 31.92 -14.78
C GLU A 243 2.21 31.04 -15.10
N VAL A 244 1.05 31.44 -14.59
CA VAL A 244 -0.22 30.81 -14.89
C VAL A 244 -1.03 31.73 -15.78
N ARG A 245 -1.45 31.24 -16.94
CA ARG A 245 -2.28 31.97 -17.91
C ARG A 245 -3.69 31.40 -17.92
N GLU A 246 -4.70 32.26 -17.85
CA GLU A 246 -6.08 31.83 -18.09
C GLU A 246 -6.25 31.52 -19.60
N HIS A 247 -6.49 30.25 -19.92
CA HIS A 247 -6.77 29.81 -21.27
C HIS A 247 -8.25 30.01 -21.55
N ARG A 248 -8.59 31.11 -22.24
CA ARG A 248 -9.97 31.35 -22.66
C ARG A 248 -10.33 30.38 -23.77
N TYR A 249 -11.01 29.30 -23.38
CA TYR A 249 -11.61 28.38 -24.32
C TYR A 249 -12.53 29.16 -25.25
N ARG A 250 -12.22 29.17 -26.56
CA ARG A 250 -13.22 29.52 -27.56
C ARG A 250 -14.29 28.45 -27.49
N ARG A 251 -15.33 28.72 -26.70
CA ARG A 251 -16.57 27.94 -26.68
C ARG A 251 -17.16 28.02 -28.09
N GLY A 252 -16.79 27.08 -28.95
CA GLY A 252 -17.02 27.23 -30.39
C GLY A 252 -16.64 26.01 -31.20
N LEU A 253 -17.44 24.94 -31.06
CA LEU A 253 -17.75 24.07 -32.19
C LEU A 253 -18.54 24.84 -33.29
N GLU A 254 -18.86 26.11 -33.07
CA GLU A 254 -19.33 27.03 -34.10
C GLU A 254 -18.15 27.72 -34.80
N LEU A 255 -17.90 27.20 -36.01
CA LEU A 255 -17.13 27.74 -37.12
C LEU A 255 -17.04 29.29 -37.16
N ASN A 256 -15.80 29.79 -37.30
CA ASN A 256 -15.46 31.05 -38.00
C ASN A 256 -15.95 32.39 -37.44
N LEU A 257 -15.86 32.65 -36.13
CA LEU A 257 -15.77 34.04 -35.66
C LEU A 257 -14.30 34.50 -35.66
N PRO A 258 -13.94 35.68 -36.20
CA PRO A 258 -12.59 36.23 -36.11
C PRO A 258 -12.21 36.43 -34.64
N ALA A 259 -10.91 36.34 -34.33
CA ALA A 259 -10.42 36.61 -32.98
C ALA A 259 -10.89 38.01 -32.60
N VAL A 260 -11.64 38.14 -31.49
CA VAL A 260 -11.81 39.43 -30.85
C VAL A 260 -10.43 39.80 -30.32
N SER A 261 -9.64 40.39 -31.21
CA SER A 261 -8.27 40.82 -31.03
C SER A 261 -8.29 41.97 -30.04
N GLY A 262 -7.82 41.75 -28.80
CA GLY A 262 -7.56 42.87 -27.90
C GLY A 262 -7.47 42.55 -26.41
N GLU A 263 -8.11 41.49 -25.90
CA GLU A 263 -8.01 41.20 -24.47
C GLU A 263 -6.75 40.38 -24.15
N THR A 264 -5.82 41.01 -23.44
CA THR A 264 -4.61 40.39 -22.90
C THR A 264 -5.01 39.25 -21.96
N PRO A 265 -4.42 38.04 -22.10
CA PRO A 265 -4.69 36.94 -21.16
C PRO A 265 -4.37 37.39 -19.74
N ARG A 266 -5.19 36.98 -18.78
CA ARG A 266 -4.92 37.23 -17.36
C ARG A 266 -3.78 36.31 -16.94
N ILE A 267 -2.76 36.89 -16.33
CA ILE A 267 -1.54 36.20 -15.88
C ILE A 267 -1.49 36.29 -14.37
N VAL A 268 -1.21 35.17 -13.71
CA VAL A 268 -0.93 35.08 -12.27
C VAL A 268 0.48 34.56 -12.09
N GLY A 269 1.27 35.20 -11.24
CA GLY A 269 2.60 34.69 -10.90
C GLY A 269 2.52 33.46 -9.99
N VAL A 270 3.61 32.70 -9.94
CA VAL A 270 3.79 31.61 -8.98
C VAL A 270 4.55 32.14 -7.78
N ARG A 271 3.96 31.99 -6.58
CA ARG A 271 4.55 32.43 -5.30
C ARG A 271 5.62 31.46 -4.80
N SER A 272 5.30 30.17 -4.81
CA SER A 272 6.24 29.12 -4.38
C SER A 272 6.04 27.83 -5.17
N ILE A 273 7.13 27.10 -5.34
CA ILE A 273 7.15 25.73 -5.84
C ILE A 273 7.88 24.93 -4.78
N GLU A 274 7.14 24.06 -4.09
CA GLU A 274 7.62 23.27 -2.97
C GLU A 274 7.61 21.80 -3.33
N LEU A 275 8.70 21.09 -3.08
CA LEU A 275 8.73 19.64 -3.18
C LEU A 275 8.16 19.06 -1.88
N VAL A 276 7.06 18.33 -1.99
CA VAL A 276 6.39 17.70 -0.84
C VAL A 276 6.96 16.30 -0.61
N ARG A 277 7.32 15.61 -1.69
CA ARG A 277 7.90 14.27 -1.71
C ARG A 277 8.93 14.20 -2.83
N ASN A 278 10.06 13.54 -2.57
CA ASN A 278 11.13 13.30 -3.54
C ASN A 278 11.88 12.02 -3.15
N GLU A 279 11.43 10.90 -3.67
CA GLU A 279 12.00 9.58 -3.39
C GLU A 279 12.82 9.10 -4.57
N ASP A 280 13.76 8.20 -4.32
CA ASP A 280 14.55 7.58 -5.39
C ASP A 280 13.67 6.70 -6.28
N GLU A 281 14.06 6.52 -7.54
CA GLU A 281 13.31 5.75 -8.53
C GLU A 281 13.18 4.27 -8.15
N ASP A 282 14.17 3.75 -7.43
CA ASP A 282 14.20 2.38 -6.93
C ASP A 282 13.13 2.12 -5.85
N VAL A 283 12.54 3.18 -5.28
CA VAL A 283 11.57 3.13 -4.17
C VAL A 283 10.12 3.14 -4.67
N LYS A 284 9.87 3.14 -5.99
CA LYS A 284 8.52 3.20 -6.55
C LYS A 284 7.63 2.14 -5.90
N ASP A 285 6.68 2.60 -5.08
CA ASP A 285 5.51 1.80 -4.78
C ASP A 285 4.89 1.46 -6.13
N PRO A 286 4.89 0.18 -6.54
CA PRO A 286 4.42 -0.22 -7.86
C PRO A 286 2.94 0.15 -8.07
N ALA A 287 2.19 0.40 -6.99
CA ALA A 287 0.82 0.89 -7.07
C ALA A 287 0.71 2.39 -7.41
N VAL A 288 1.71 3.21 -7.08
CA VAL A 288 1.60 4.69 -7.14
C VAL A 288 2.45 5.29 -8.27
N GLY A 289 3.56 4.65 -8.66
CA GLY A 289 4.35 5.05 -9.85
C GLY A 289 4.94 6.46 -9.80
N VAL A 290 5.06 7.08 -8.62
CA VAL A 290 5.50 8.48 -8.47
C VAL A 290 6.61 8.62 -7.47
N ALA A 291 7.70 9.23 -7.93
CA ALA A 291 8.89 9.53 -7.15
C ALA A 291 8.83 10.95 -6.54
N ALA A 292 8.28 11.94 -7.27
CA ALA A 292 8.20 13.32 -6.79
C ALA A 292 6.78 13.90 -6.82
N ILE A 293 6.47 14.71 -5.80
CA ILE A 293 5.22 15.49 -5.70
C ILE A 293 5.58 16.95 -5.46
N LEU A 294 5.15 17.83 -6.36
CA LEU A 294 5.31 19.28 -6.22
C LEU A 294 3.99 19.93 -5.80
N LYS A 295 4.12 21.00 -5.04
CA LYS A 295 3.04 21.90 -4.66
C LYS A 295 3.35 23.29 -5.19
N VAL A 296 2.52 23.77 -6.11
CA VAL A 296 2.66 25.07 -6.76
C VAL A 296 1.64 26.03 -6.14
N THR A 297 2.13 27.04 -5.43
CA THR A 297 1.29 28.08 -4.80
C THR A 297 1.33 29.34 -5.64
N PHE A 298 0.17 29.96 -5.89
CA PHE A 298 0.04 31.15 -6.72
C PHE A 298 0.22 32.45 -5.92
N GLU A 299 0.63 33.54 -6.58
CA GLU A 299 0.77 34.87 -5.97
C GLU A 299 -0.57 35.43 -5.49
N ASP A 300 -1.61 35.24 -6.29
CA ASP A 300 -2.98 35.63 -6.02
C ASP A 300 -3.95 34.49 -6.36
N ASN A 301 -5.23 34.65 -5.99
CA ASN A 301 -6.28 33.73 -6.41
C ASN A 301 -6.38 33.71 -7.95
N LEU A 302 -6.67 32.53 -8.51
CA LEU A 302 -6.82 32.37 -9.95
C LEU A 302 -8.00 33.24 -10.47
N PRO A 303 -7.78 34.10 -11.50
CA PRO A 303 -8.72 35.14 -11.89
C PRO A 303 -9.81 34.60 -12.83
N LEU A 304 -10.85 34.03 -12.25
CA LEU A 304 -11.96 33.42 -12.99
C LEU A 304 -12.81 34.47 -13.74
N SER A 305 -12.92 34.36 -15.07
CA SER A 305 -13.63 35.33 -15.91
C SER A 305 -15.15 35.37 -15.75
N ASP A 306 -15.80 34.28 -15.30
CA ASP A 306 -17.26 34.16 -15.19
C ASP A 306 -17.76 33.79 -13.78
N GLY A 307 -16.87 33.80 -12.79
CA GLY A 307 -17.18 33.50 -11.40
C GLY A 307 -17.49 32.04 -11.08
N SER A 308 -17.29 31.09 -12.02
CA SER A 308 -17.60 29.68 -11.76
C SER A 308 -16.45 28.72 -12.04
N THR A 309 -15.84 28.73 -13.23
CA THR A 309 -14.75 27.82 -13.61
C THR A 309 -13.94 28.37 -14.77
N GLY A 310 -12.62 28.17 -14.78
CA GLY A 310 -11.71 28.56 -15.86
C GLY A 310 -10.70 27.45 -16.17
N LEU A 311 -10.24 27.40 -17.41
CA LEU A 311 -9.07 26.60 -17.81
C LEU A 311 -7.84 27.47 -17.69
N PHE A 312 -6.79 26.93 -17.07
CA PHE A 312 -5.52 27.61 -16.84
C PHE A 312 -4.37 26.77 -17.40
N GLU A 313 -3.28 27.44 -17.73
CA GLU A 313 -2.02 26.85 -18.17
C GLU A 313 -0.91 27.33 -17.25
N LEU A 314 -0.27 26.41 -16.53
CA LEU A 314 1.03 26.66 -15.92
C LEU A 314 2.09 26.55 -17.02
N ASP A 315 2.90 27.59 -17.22
CA ASP A 315 3.88 27.70 -18.29
C ASP A 315 5.20 28.31 -17.77
N LEU A 316 6.28 28.10 -18.51
CA LEU A 316 7.55 28.81 -18.29
C LEU A 316 7.45 30.20 -18.91
N LYS A 317 7.87 31.23 -18.17
CA LYS A 317 7.90 32.61 -18.68
C LYS A 317 8.79 32.70 -19.90
N ARG A 318 8.35 33.47 -20.90
CA ARG A 318 9.22 33.80 -22.04
C ARG A 318 10.40 34.62 -21.54
N GLY A 319 11.61 34.13 -21.78
CA GLY A 319 12.84 34.74 -21.28
C GLY A 319 13.25 34.26 -19.88
N ALA A 320 12.63 33.20 -19.35
CA ALA A 320 13.20 32.44 -18.25
C ALA A 320 14.67 32.07 -18.57
N ARG A 321 15.50 31.98 -17.52
CA ARG A 321 16.94 31.75 -17.68
C ARG A 321 17.21 30.49 -18.51
N PRO A 322 18.27 30.46 -19.34
CA PRO A 322 18.73 29.21 -19.95
C PRO A 322 18.98 28.15 -18.86
N GLY A 323 18.32 27.01 -18.96
CA GLY A 323 18.34 25.96 -17.92
C GLY A 323 17.31 26.13 -16.79
N GLY A 324 16.52 27.21 -16.79
CA GLY A 324 15.41 27.38 -15.85
C GLY A 324 14.28 26.37 -16.10
N GLY A 325 13.64 25.91 -15.04
CA GLY A 325 12.50 25.00 -15.11
C GLY A 325 12.49 23.94 -14.02
N ILE A 326 11.69 22.89 -14.23
CA ILE A 326 11.69 21.70 -13.37
C ILE A 326 12.59 20.67 -14.05
N LEU A 327 13.72 20.38 -13.41
CA LEU A 327 14.70 19.40 -13.88
C LEU A 327 14.71 18.16 -12.96
N ASP A 328 15.00 17.00 -13.55
CA ASP A 328 15.35 15.79 -12.80
C ASP A 328 16.81 15.85 -12.28
N PHE A 329 17.28 14.76 -11.69
CA PHE A 329 18.62 14.67 -11.14
C PHE A 329 19.74 14.61 -12.19
N SER A 330 19.46 14.24 -13.45
CA SER A 330 20.42 14.34 -14.56
C SER A 330 20.44 15.73 -15.22
N GLY A 331 19.59 16.66 -14.76
CA GLY A 331 19.50 18.01 -15.31
C GLY A 331 18.66 18.08 -16.58
N LYS A 332 17.91 17.02 -16.91
CA LYS A 332 16.98 17.05 -18.04
C LYS A 332 15.65 17.68 -17.62
N PRO A 333 14.97 18.37 -18.55
CA PRO A 333 13.71 19.03 -18.24
C PRO A 333 12.58 18.02 -18.13
N ALA A 334 12.00 17.92 -16.93
CA ALA A 334 10.75 17.21 -16.64
C ALA A 334 9.52 18.07 -17.02
N PHE A 335 9.68 19.39 -17.10
CA PHE A 335 8.65 20.32 -17.57
C PHE A 335 8.97 20.81 -18.99
N ARG A 336 8.30 20.22 -20.00
CA ARG A 336 8.56 20.54 -21.43
C ARG A 336 7.39 21.22 -22.15
N THR A 337 6.20 21.11 -21.58
CA THR A 337 4.96 21.60 -22.18
C THR A 337 4.08 22.19 -21.09
N PRO A 338 3.29 23.23 -21.40
CA PRO A 338 2.37 23.80 -20.43
C PRO A 338 1.47 22.72 -19.80
N ILE A 339 1.24 22.84 -18.50
CA ILE A 339 0.33 21.96 -17.78
C ILE A 339 -1.02 22.66 -17.73
N GLN A 340 -1.99 22.06 -18.43
CA GLN A 340 -3.37 22.52 -18.44
C GLN A 340 -4.13 21.99 -17.22
N PHE A 341 -4.88 22.88 -16.56
CA PHE A 341 -5.70 22.51 -15.41
C PHE A 341 -6.93 23.40 -15.28
N PHE A 342 -8.02 22.85 -14.74
CA PHE A 342 -9.24 23.59 -14.44
C PHE A 342 -9.20 24.13 -13.02
N ALA A 343 -9.70 25.34 -12.82
CA ALA A 343 -9.92 25.88 -11.48
C ALA A 343 -11.31 26.51 -11.33
N ALA A 344 -11.86 26.49 -10.12
CA ALA A 344 -13.21 26.98 -9.82
C ALA A 344 -13.21 27.76 -8.49
N ARG A 345 -14.18 28.66 -8.30
CA ARG A 345 -14.34 29.28 -6.97
C ARG A 345 -14.81 28.22 -5.98
N GLN A 346 -14.31 28.28 -4.75
CA GLN A 346 -14.64 27.31 -3.70
C GLN A 346 -16.16 27.22 -3.44
N ASP A 347 -16.88 28.35 -3.51
CA ASP A 347 -18.33 28.42 -3.36
C ASP A 347 -19.12 27.91 -4.58
N ALA A 348 -18.50 27.85 -5.76
CA ALA A 348 -19.07 27.19 -6.93
C ALA A 348 -18.96 25.65 -6.88
N TYR A 349 -18.14 25.13 -5.95
CA TYR A 349 -17.73 23.72 -5.92
C TYR A 349 -17.76 23.06 -4.54
N LEU A 350 -18.35 23.69 -3.50
CA LEU A 350 -18.77 22.88 -2.36
C LEU A 350 -19.71 21.78 -2.92
N PRO A 351 -19.47 20.49 -2.60
CA PRO A 351 -20.37 19.43 -3.03
C PRO A 351 -21.80 19.79 -2.61
N GLU A 352 -21.94 20.43 -1.45
CA GLU A 352 -23.12 21.16 -1.02
C GLU A 352 -23.29 22.52 -1.71
N ARG A 353 -24.31 22.63 -2.56
CA ARG A 353 -24.85 23.89 -3.09
C ARG A 353 -26.17 24.20 -2.38
N ARG A 354 -26.70 25.40 -2.59
CA ARG A 354 -28.04 25.78 -2.10
C ARG A 354 -29.12 24.87 -2.68
N GLY A 355 -29.46 23.80 -1.96
CA GLY A 355 -30.47 22.82 -2.37
C GLY A 355 -29.94 21.61 -3.14
N SER A 356 -28.62 21.34 -3.18
CA SER A 356 -28.11 20.10 -3.79
C SER A 356 -26.77 19.64 -3.21
N TYR A 357 -26.49 18.33 -3.25
CA TYR A 357 -25.20 17.76 -2.84
C TYR A 357 -24.67 16.78 -3.89
N ASP A 358 -23.44 16.95 -4.35
CA ASP A 358 -22.80 16.07 -5.32
C ASP A 358 -21.81 15.10 -4.67
N PHE A 359 -22.11 13.81 -4.74
CA PHE A 359 -21.17 12.73 -4.42
C PHE A 359 -20.51 12.23 -5.70
N GLU A 360 -19.21 12.50 -5.82
CA GLU A 360 -18.34 12.04 -6.92
C GLU A 360 -17.36 10.95 -6.48
N PHE A 361 -17.53 10.40 -5.26
CA PHE A 361 -16.72 9.32 -4.68
C PHE A 361 -15.21 9.57 -4.55
N LEU A 362 -14.70 10.73 -4.91
CA LEU A 362 -13.29 11.10 -4.76
C LEU A 362 -12.88 11.44 -3.31
N SER A 363 -13.84 11.72 -2.43
CA SER A 363 -13.57 12.10 -1.03
C SER A 363 -13.78 10.94 -0.08
N ALA A 364 -12.74 10.55 0.66
CA ALA A 364 -12.86 9.58 1.75
C ALA A 364 -13.71 10.10 2.92
N GLU A 365 -13.82 11.44 3.09
CA GLU A 365 -14.67 12.05 4.12
C GLU A 365 -16.17 11.86 3.84
N ASP A 366 -16.51 11.62 2.57
CA ASP A 366 -17.87 11.32 2.16
C ASP A 366 -18.24 9.85 2.39
N PHE A 367 -17.26 8.98 2.64
CA PHE A 367 -17.48 7.57 2.92
C PHE A 367 -17.62 7.32 4.42
N THR A 368 -18.47 6.37 4.79
CA THR A 368 -18.61 5.88 6.16
C THR A 368 -18.40 4.37 6.18
N PRO A 369 -17.31 3.86 6.80
CA PRO A 369 -16.95 2.44 6.78
C PRO A 369 -17.77 1.62 7.78
N LEU A 370 -19.08 1.85 7.90
CA LEU A 370 -19.96 1.06 8.76
C LEU A 370 -20.39 -0.23 8.06
N LEU A 371 -20.48 -1.32 8.84
CA LEU A 371 -20.98 -2.60 8.34
C LEU A 371 -22.50 -2.58 8.18
N ASP A 372 -22.98 -2.72 6.94
CA ASP A 372 -24.37 -3.05 6.68
C ASP A 372 -24.59 -4.56 6.76
N THR A 373 -25.12 -5.06 7.88
CA THR A 373 -25.35 -6.51 8.04
C THR A 373 -26.41 -7.09 7.08
N SER A 374 -27.13 -6.25 6.33
CA SER A 374 -28.03 -6.68 5.26
C SER A 374 -27.36 -6.84 3.90
N SER A 375 -26.10 -6.44 3.74
CA SER A 375 -25.31 -6.64 2.52
C SER A 375 -24.38 -7.85 2.63
N ASP A 376 -23.90 -8.30 1.47
CA ASP A 376 -22.87 -9.33 1.35
C ASP A 376 -21.46 -8.71 1.45
N GLY A 377 -21.30 -7.47 0.99
CA GLY A 377 -20.04 -6.74 1.09
C GLY A 377 -20.19 -5.23 1.10
N THR A 378 -19.07 -4.57 1.32
CA THR A 378 -18.89 -3.12 1.19
C THR A 378 -18.42 -2.82 -0.23
N ALA A 379 -19.12 -1.93 -0.94
CA ALA A 379 -18.67 -1.48 -2.26
C ALA A 379 -17.40 -0.62 -2.12
N LEU A 380 -16.49 -0.75 -3.08
CA LEU A 380 -15.23 -0.02 -3.10
C LEU A 380 -15.50 1.45 -3.39
N TRP A 381 -15.11 2.31 -2.45
CA TRP A 381 -15.13 3.77 -2.59
C TRP A 381 -13.71 4.22 -2.85
N SER A 382 -13.31 4.29 -4.13
CA SER A 382 -11.93 4.56 -4.53
C SER A 382 -11.72 6.00 -5.01
N ASP A 383 -10.44 6.40 -5.07
CA ASP A 383 -9.96 7.66 -5.63
C ASP A 383 -10.13 7.78 -7.16
N THR A 384 -10.66 6.75 -7.81
CA THR A 384 -11.04 6.78 -9.23
C THR A 384 -12.29 7.62 -9.51
N GLY A 385 -13.00 8.04 -8.45
CA GLY A 385 -14.26 8.77 -8.55
C GLY A 385 -15.44 7.86 -8.89
N ARG A 386 -15.31 6.57 -8.60
CA ARG A 386 -16.35 5.58 -8.79
C ARG A 386 -16.63 4.82 -7.51
N LEU A 387 -17.89 4.46 -7.37
CA LEU A 387 -18.31 3.40 -6.48
C LEU A 387 -18.48 2.10 -7.27
N GLU A 388 -17.67 1.10 -6.97
CA GLU A 388 -17.60 -0.14 -7.74
C GLU A 388 -17.54 -1.39 -6.85
N VAL A 389 -17.60 -2.56 -7.48
CA VAL A 389 -17.44 -3.85 -6.79
C VAL A 389 -16.06 -4.39 -7.12
N ARG A 390 -15.21 -4.55 -6.11
CA ARG A 390 -13.99 -5.36 -6.21
C ARG A 390 -14.34 -6.80 -5.83
N TYR A 391 -14.23 -7.73 -6.77
CA TYR A 391 -14.62 -9.12 -6.55
C TYR A 391 -13.47 -10.09 -6.86
N PRO A 392 -12.92 -10.80 -5.86
CA PRO A 392 -11.89 -11.80 -6.07
C PRO A 392 -12.40 -12.95 -6.94
N ARG A 393 -11.72 -13.24 -8.06
CA ARG A 393 -11.94 -14.47 -8.83
C ARG A 393 -11.83 -15.72 -7.97
N ALA A 394 -10.99 -15.66 -6.95
CA ALA A 394 -10.80 -16.72 -5.97
C ALA A 394 -11.97 -16.94 -4.98
N ALA A 395 -13.03 -16.11 -5.00
CA ALA A 395 -14.16 -16.23 -4.07
C ALA A 395 -15.01 -17.51 -4.25
N GLY A 396 -14.71 -18.31 -5.28
CA GLY A 396 -15.33 -19.61 -5.53
C GLY A 396 -16.57 -19.54 -6.41
N ASP A 397 -17.09 -20.72 -6.75
CA ASP A 397 -18.22 -20.89 -7.66
C ASP A 397 -19.57 -21.05 -6.92
N GLY A 398 -19.56 -21.04 -5.58
CA GLY A 398 -20.78 -21.16 -4.77
C GLY A 398 -21.45 -22.54 -4.82
N SER A 399 -20.75 -23.57 -5.32
CA SER A 399 -21.29 -24.92 -5.49
C SER A 399 -21.80 -25.56 -4.19
N ASP A 400 -21.29 -25.14 -3.03
CA ASP A 400 -21.74 -25.62 -1.72
C ASP A 400 -22.95 -24.84 -1.18
N GLY A 401 -23.46 -23.83 -1.88
CA GLY A 401 -24.61 -23.06 -1.41
C GLY A 401 -24.32 -22.31 -0.09
N ARG A 402 -25.34 -22.07 0.74
CA ARG A 402 -25.14 -21.36 2.01
C ARG A 402 -24.66 -22.33 3.08
N GLN A 403 -23.56 -22.00 3.75
CA GLN A 403 -22.88 -22.87 4.70
C GLN A 403 -22.90 -22.28 6.10
N VAL A 404 -23.29 -23.11 7.08
CA VAL A 404 -23.15 -22.85 8.51
C VAL A 404 -22.28 -23.96 9.06
N LEU A 405 -21.04 -23.65 9.43
CA LEU A 405 -20.11 -24.68 9.86
C LEU A 405 -20.49 -25.17 11.26
N GLY A 406 -20.64 -26.49 11.39
CA GLY A 406 -20.77 -27.17 12.67
C GLY A 406 -19.42 -27.33 13.37
N SER A 407 -19.33 -28.20 14.37
CA SER A 407 -18.12 -28.31 15.22
C SER A 407 -16.84 -28.75 14.49
N ARG A 408 -16.94 -29.28 13.28
CA ARG A 408 -15.82 -29.82 12.52
C ARG A 408 -16.04 -29.67 11.01
N PHE A 409 -14.99 -29.33 10.29
CA PHE A 409 -14.93 -29.30 8.83
C PHE A 409 -13.67 -30.02 8.35
N ASP A 410 -13.84 -31.14 7.65
CA ASP A 410 -12.74 -31.99 7.17
C ASP A 410 -12.43 -31.81 5.67
N GLY A 411 -13.06 -30.83 5.00
CA GLY A 411 -12.78 -30.50 3.60
C GLY A 411 -11.52 -29.63 3.46
N ALA A 412 -10.90 -29.68 2.28
CA ALA A 412 -9.74 -28.85 1.93
C ALA A 412 -10.13 -27.54 1.24
N ASP A 413 -11.22 -27.52 0.47
CA ASP A 413 -11.68 -26.33 -0.24
C ASP A 413 -13.21 -26.24 -0.15
N LEU A 414 -13.73 -25.14 0.38
CA LEU A 414 -15.16 -24.90 0.58
C LEU A 414 -15.64 -23.76 -0.30
N HIS A 415 -16.57 -24.01 -1.21
CA HIS A 415 -17.10 -23.07 -2.19
C HIS A 415 -18.51 -22.58 -1.82
N ALA A 416 -18.62 -21.80 -0.74
CA ALA A 416 -19.90 -21.30 -0.28
C ALA A 416 -20.42 -20.11 -1.11
N THR A 417 -21.72 -19.87 -1.06
CA THR A 417 -22.35 -18.59 -1.43
C THR A 417 -22.33 -17.60 -0.27
N ARG A 418 -22.40 -18.12 0.95
CA ARG A 418 -22.27 -17.39 2.23
C ARG A 418 -21.81 -18.35 3.30
N LEU A 419 -20.88 -17.92 4.14
CA LEU A 419 -20.31 -18.74 5.22
C LEU A 419 -20.57 -18.11 6.58
N THR A 420 -21.03 -18.89 7.55
CA THR A 420 -21.22 -18.43 8.93
C THR A 420 -20.67 -19.45 9.93
N ILE A 421 -19.94 -18.95 10.93
CA ILE A 421 -19.57 -19.65 12.16
C ILE A 421 -20.31 -18.96 13.30
N PRO A 422 -21.44 -19.49 13.79
CA PRO A 422 -22.26 -18.82 14.79
C PRO A 422 -21.54 -18.61 16.12
N GLU A 423 -21.97 -17.60 16.88
CA GLU A 423 -21.55 -17.40 18.26
C GLU A 423 -21.74 -18.70 19.08
N GLY A 424 -20.80 -18.99 19.97
CA GLY A 424 -20.81 -20.21 20.80
C GLY A 424 -20.42 -21.50 20.06
N THR A 425 -20.20 -21.46 18.74
CA THR A 425 -19.74 -22.62 17.97
C THR A 425 -18.22 -22.63 17.87
N GLU A 426 -17.58 -23.75 18.20
CA GLU A 426 -16.15 -23.99 17.95
C GLU A 426 -15.99 -24.96 16.78
N VAL A 427 -15.43 -24.48 15.67
CA VAL A 427 -15.21 -25.23 14.42
C VAL A 427 -13.75 -25.64 14.34
N THR A 428 -13.47 -26.93 14.23
CA THR A 428 -12.11 -27.43 13.95
C THR A 428 -11.93 -27.76 12.47
N LEU A 429 -10.91 -27.17 11.84
CA LEU A 429 -10.47 -27.51 10.48
C LEU A 429 -9.57 -28.75 10.53
N GLY A 430 -10.04 -29.86 9.96
CA GLY A 430 -9.41 -31.18 10.09
C GLY A 430 -8.60 -31.65 8.89
N ALA A 431 -8.74 -31.02 7.72
CA ALA A 431 -8.01 -31.45 6.53
C ALA A 431 -6.49 -31.21 6.68
N PRO A 432 -5.65 -32.17 6.24
CA PRO A 432 -4.21 -31.93 6.08
C PRO A 432 -3.97 -30.95 4.93
N GLY A 433 -2.78 -30.32 4.89
CA GLY A 433 -2.38 -29.50 3.75
C GLY A 433 -3.11 -28.16 3.61
N LEU A 434 -3.37 -27.69 2.39
CA LEU A 434 -4.01 -26.38 2.19
C LEU A 434 -5.51 -26.46 2.57
N VAL A 435 -5.99 -25.52 3.40
CA VAL A 435 -7.42 -25.33 3.66
C VAL A 435 -7.86 -23.96 3.20
N VAL A 436 -8.81 -23.92 2.27
CA VAL A 436 -9.42 -22.71 1.74
C VAL A 436 -10.90 -22.67 2.12
N LEU A 437 -11.29 -21.65 2.87
CA LEU A 437 -12.69 -21.33 3.13
C LEU A 437 -13.06 -20.13 2.25
N ARG A 438 -13.83 -20.36 1.19
CA ARG A 438 -14.25 -19.29 0.29
C ARG A 438 -15.76 -19.13 0.25
N SER A 439 -16.19 -17.90 0.01
CA SER A 439 -17.60 -17.54 -0.10
C SER A 439 -17.78 -16.49 -1.19
N GLN A 440 -18.74 -16.66 -2.08
CA GLN A 440 -19.08 -15.63 -3.07
C GLN A 440 -19.53 -14.33 -2.40
N GLY A 441 -20.37 -14.42 -1.37
CA GLY A 441 -20.80 -13.29 -0.56
C GLY A 441 -19.96 -13.08 0.70
N ARG A 442 -20.63 -12.83 1.81
CA ARG A 442 -20.03 -12.54 3.11
C ARG A 442 -19.53 -13.79 3.85
N ILE A 443 -18.48 -13.62 4.64
CA ILE A 443 -18.07 -14.58 5.68
C ILE A 443 -18.26 -13.93 7.06
N ASP A 444 -19.06 -14.56 7.92
CA ASP A 444 -19.27 -14.15 9.32
C ASP A 444 -18.64 -15.18 10.26
N ILE A 445 -17.62 -14.78 11.04
CA ILE A 445 -16.99 -15.60 12.08
C ILE A 445 -17.32 -14.99 13.44
N GLU A 446 -18.39 -15.47 14.07
CA GLU A 446 -18.86 -15.05 15.39
C GLU A 446 -18.43 -16.04 16.50
N GLY A 447 -18.24 -17.30 16.15
CA GLY A 447 -17.70 -18.34 17.03
C GLY A 447 -16.16 -18.45 17.00
N VAL A 448 -15.65 -19.65 17.26
CA VAL A 448 -14.20 -19.94 17.28
C VAL A 448 -13.83 -20.82 16.09
N LEU A 449 -12.94 -20.35 15.24
CA LEU A 449 -12.33 -21.15 14.18
C LEU A 449 -10.97 -21.65 14.64
N ARG A 450 -10.80 -22.98 14.72
CA ARG A 450 -9.55 -23.62 15.15
C ARG A 450 -8.92 -24.43 14.05
N ARG A 451 -7.59 -24.43 14.05
CA ARG A 451 -6.79 -25.41 13.33
C ARG A 451 -5.50 -25.67 14.06
N LYS A 452 -5.13 -26.93 14.23
CA LYS A 452 -3.85 -27.32 14.82
C LYS A 452 -3.03 -28.09 13.81
N LEU A 453 -1.73 -27.82 13.79
CA LEU A 453 -0.79 -28.70 13.10
C LEU A 453 -0.69 -30.04 13.85
N PRO A 454 -0.40 -31.14 13.15
CA PRO A 454 0.01 -32.38 13.79
C PRO A 454 1.16 -32.14 14.78
N GLU A 455 1.18 -32.90 15.88
CA GLU A 455 2.20 -32.75 16.91
C GLU A 455 3.61 -33.01 16.32
N GLY A 456 4.51 -32.04 16.48
CA GLY A 456 5.88 -32.12 15.97
C GLY A 456 6.11 -31.52 14.58
N GLU A 457 5.06 -31.06 13.88
CA GLU A 457 5.21 -30.33 12.62
C GLU A 457 5.39 -28.83 12.85
N GLU A 458 6.34 -28.23 12.13
CA GLU A 458 6.53 -26.78 12.11
C GLU A 458 5.76 -26.15 10.94
N PRO A 459 5.14 -24.96 11.13
CA PRO A 459 4.43 -24.28 10.06
C PRO A 459 5.41 -23.85 8.96
N VAL A 460 5.18 -24.34 7.74
CA VAL A 460 5.87 -23.83 6.54
C VAL A 460 5.34 -22.42 6.25
N PRO A 461 6.16 -21.36 6.24
CA PRO A 461 5.68 -20.00 5.99
C PRO A 461 5.11 -19.85 4.56
N MET A 462 4.05 -19.05 4.38
CA MET A 462 3.51 -18.76 3.03
C MET A 462 4.50 -17.95 2.20
N TRP A 463 5.12 -16.97 2.85
CA TRP A 463 6.16 -16.16 2.27
C TRP A 463 7.27 -15.96 3.28
N ASN A 464 8.48 -15.85 2.76
CA ASN A 464 9.57 -15.28 3.52
C ASN A 464 9.35 -13.75 3.56
N PRO A 465 9.11 -13.13 4.73
CA PRO A 465 8.89 -11.69 4.82
C PRO A 465 10.02 -10.88 4.17
N ALA A 466 11.27 -11.33 4.28
CA ALA A 466 12.41 -10.68 3.62
C ALA A 466 12.35 -10.74 2.08
N ALA A 467 11.74 -11.80 1.52
CA ALA A 467 11.57 -11.95 0.07
C ALA A 467 10.40 -11.11 -0.47
N VAL A 468 9.33 -10.92 0.32
CA VAL A 468 8.17 -10.08 -0.08
C VAL A 468 8.59 -8.64 -0.34
N LEU A 469 9.47 -8.09 0.50
CA LEU A 469 9.94 -6.70 0.37
C LEU A 469 10.84 -6.48 -0.86
N SER A 470 11.46 -7.54 -1.38
CA SER A 470 12.42 -7.48 -2.50
C SER A 470 11.83 -7.96 -3.83
N SER A 471 10.68 -8.63 -3.82
CA SER A 471 10.07 -9.14 -5.06
C SER A 471 9.31 -8.04 -5.80
N ALA A 472 9.84 -7.59 -6.94
CA ALA A 472 9.14 -6.71 -7.87
C ALA A 472 7.97 -7.39 -8.62
N ARG A 473 7.73 -8.69 -8.39
CA ARG A 473 6.69 -9.46 -9.08
C ARG A 473 5.51 -9.69 -8.15
N THR A 474 4.44 -8.95 -8.38
CA THR A 474 3.13 -9.28 -7.82
C THR A 474 2.48 -10.40 -8.63
N SER A 475 1.97 -11.44 -7.97
CA SER A 475 1.15 -12.47 -8.62
C SER A 475 -0.34 -12.21 -8.38
N SER A 476 -1.20 -12.70 -9.27
CA SER A 476 -2.63 -12.70 -8.99
C SER A 476 -2.95 -13.65 -7.82
N LEU A 477 -4.00 -13.36 -7.06
CA LEU A 477 -4.46 -14.21 -5.98
C LEU A 477 -4.85 -15.60 -6.51
N SER A 478 -5.53 -15.66 -7.66
CA SER A 478 -5.93 -16.92 -8.27
C SER A 478 -4.74 -17.79 -8.67
N ASP A 479 -3.73 -17.22 -9.35
CA ASP A 479 -2.55 -17.98 -9.79
C ASP A 479 -1.74 -18.47 -8.57
N TRP A 480 -1.64 -17.64 -7.52
CA TRP A 480 -0.99 -18.04 -6.28
C TRP A 480 -1.72 -19.19 -5.58
N LEU A 481 -3.05 -19.18 -5.55
CA LEU A 481 -3.85 -20.28 -4.97
C LEU A 481 -3.68 -21.59 -5.75
N GLU A 482 -3.61 -21.53 -7.09
CA GLU A 482 -3.36 -22.72 -7.91
C GLU A 482 -1.97 -23.32 -7.65
N GLU A 483 -0.96 -22.49 -7.41
CA GLU A 483 0.36 -22.93 -6.98
C GLU A 483 0.35 -23.47 -5.54
N ALA A 484 -0.31 -22.77 -4.62
CA ALA A 484 -0.45 -23.19 -3.22
C ALA A 484 -1.14 -24.56 -3.10
N ALA A 485 -2.18 -24.81 -3.90
CA ALA A 485 -2.88 -26.09 -3.95
C ALA A 485 -1.98 -27.23 -4.49
N ARG A 486 -1.04 -26.92 -5.40
CA ARG A 486 -0.05 -27.89 -5.87
C ARG A 486 1.03 -28.19 -4.83
N GLN A 487 1.38 -27.22 -4.00
CA GLN A 487 2.34 -27.40 -2.90
C GLN A 487 1.72 -28.12 -1.70
N ASP A 488 0.40 -28.01 -1.53
CA ASP A 488 -0.38 -28.61 -0.45
C ASP A 488 0.21 -28.38 0.95
N SER A 489 0.78 -27.19 1.16
CA SER A 489 1.32 -26.80 2.45
C SER A 489 0.21 -26.54 3.45
N ALA A 490 0.46 -26.79 4.73
CA ALA A 490 -0.48 -26.64 5.83
C ALA A 490 -0.83 -25.16 6.10
N TRP A 491 -1.53 -24.52 5.17
CA TRP A 491 -1.92 -23.11 5.17
C TRP A 491 -3.42 -22.98 5.31
N THR A 492 -3.87 -21.93 5.98
CA THR A 492 -5.29 -21.59 6.08
C THR A 492 -5.55 -20.29 5.32
N VAL A 493 -6.49 -20.34 4.39
CA VAL A 493 -6.89 -19.19 3.57
C VAL A 493 -8.39 -18.96 3.73
N ILE A 494 -8.80 -17.73 3.99
CA ILE A 494 -10.20 -17.34 4.11
C ILE A 494 -10.49 -16.24 3.10
N ILE A 495 -11.44 -16.47 2.18
CA ILE A 495 -11.72 -15.58 1.05
C ILE A 495 -13.21 -15.24 1.03
N ALA A 496 -13.53 -13.99 1.37
CA ALA A 496 -14.86 -13.44 1.16
C ALA A 496 -14.90 -12.67 -0.16
N GLY A 497 -15.83 -13.00 -1.05
CA GLY A 497 -16.11 -12.17 -2.22
C GLY A 497 -16.70 -10.81 -1.83
N GLY A 498 -17.47 -10.78 -0.72
CA GLY A 498 -17.93 -9.56 -0.05
C GLY A 498 -17.06 -9.16 1.15
N ASP A 499 -17.69 -8.92 2.30
CA ASP A 499 -17.00 -8.59 3.55
C ASP A 499 -16.56 -9.86 4.31
N LEU A 500 -15.43 -9.76 5.01
CA LEU A 500 -14.99 -10.74 5.99
C LEU A 500 -15.14 -10.13 7.39
N VAL A 501 -16.09 -10.65 8.18
CA VAL A 501 -16.45 -10.13 9.50
C VAL A 501 -16.03 -11.12 10.58
N VAL A 502 -15.08 -10.74 11.43
CA VAL A 502 -14.54 -11.56 12.52
C VAL A 502 -14.90 -10.91 13.87
N ARG A 503 -16.02 -11.34 14.44
CA ARG A 503 -16.46 -10.94 15.80
C ARG A 503 -16.01 -11.93 16.88
N GLY A 504 -15.84 -13.19 16.49
CA GLY A 504 -15.34 -14.26 17.34
C GLY A 504 -13.82 -14.35 17.34
N ARG A 505 -13.30 -15.57 17.34
CA ARG A 505 -11.84 -15.83 17.39
C ARG A 505 -11.39 -16.77 16.30
N ILE A 506 -10.33 -16.39 15.60
CA ILE A 506 -9.55 -17.30 14.75
C ILE A 506 -8.33 -17.74 15.57
N ALA A 507 -8.12 -19.04 15.71
CA ALA A 507 -7.03 -19.64 16.48
C ALA A 507 -6.45 -20.83 15.69
N VAL A 508 -5.62 -20.51 14.70
CA VAL A 508 -4.95 -21.47 13.84
C VAL A 508 -3.46 -21.53 14.16
N ASP A 509 -2.85 -22.72 14.14
CA ASP A 509 -1.40 -22.88 14.32
C ASP A 509 -0.64 -22.83 12.98
N THR A 510 -1.37 -22.56 11.90
CA THR A 510 -0.88 -22.49 10.51
C THR A 510 -0.75 -21.03 10.07
N PRO A 511 0.01 -20.74 9.00
CA PRO A 511 -0.10 -19.45 8.31
C PRO A 511 -1.53 -19.16 7.89
N LEU A 512 -1.93 -17.89 8.01
CA LEU A 512 -3.27 -17.41 7.74
C LEU A 512 -3.24 -16.27 6.71
N LEU A 513 -3.99 -16.43 5.62
CA LEU A 513 -4.29 -15.37 4.65
C LEU A 513 -5.79 -15.03 4.73
N LEU A 514 -6.10 -13.77 4.99
CA LEU A 514 -7.45 -13.23 4.99
C LEU A 514 -7.65 -12.34 3.77
N VAL A 515 -8.67 -12.65 2.98
CA VAL A 515 -9.00 -11.92 1.75
C VAL A 515 -10.45 -11.46 1.81
N ALA A 516 -10.70 -10.20 1.44
CA ALA A 516 -12.04 -9.68 1.22
C ALA A 516 -12.09 -8.82 -0.04
N GLY A 517 -13.11 -9.04 -0.88
CA GLY A 517 -13.44 -8.11 -1.96
C GLY A 517 -13.87 -6.74 -1.41
N GLY A 518 -14.71 -6.76 -0.38
CA GLY A 518 -15.09 -5.60 0.42
C GLY A 518 -14.09 -5.31 1.55
N MET A 519 -14.59 -5.22 2.78
CA MET A 519 -13.79 -4.92 3.96
C MET A 519 -13.51 -6.17 4.82
N ILE A 520 -12.28 -6.24 5.35
CA ILE A 520 -11.89 -7.11 6.47
C ILE A 520 -12.17 -6.35 7.76
N ARG A 521 -13.06 -6.89 8.59
CA ARG A 521 -13.53 -6.28 9.83
C ARG A 521 -13.29 -7.23 10.98
N GLY A 522 -12.72 -6.74 12.08
CA GLY A 522 -12.69 -7.52 13.30
C GLY A 522 -12.26 -6.73 14.52
N SER A 523 -12.71 -7.20 15.68
CA SER A 523 -12.38 -6.61 16.99
C SER A 523 -11.20 -7.31 17.67
N VAL A 524 -10.84 -8.52 17.21
CA VAL A 524 -9.79 -9.36 17.82
C VAL A 524 -8.82 -9.81 16.74
N VAL A 525 -7.51 -9.69 17.01
CA VAL A 525 -6.48 -10.17 16.09
C VAL A 525 -6.50 -11.70 15.99
N PRO A 526 -6.49 -12.26 14.77
CA PRO A 526 -6.39 -13.70 14.56
C PRO A 526 -5.14 -14.28 15.23
N GLY A 527 -5.30 -15.36 15.98
CA GLY A 527 -4.19 -16.23 16.34
C GLY A 527 -3.80 -17.07 15.13
N ALA A 528 -2.58 -16.91 14.64
CA ALA A 528 -1.96 -17.71 13.58
C ALA A 528 -0.55 -18.15 13.99
N ALA A 529 0.14 -18.90 13.12
CA ALA A 529 1.59 -19.07 13.22
C ALA A 529 2.29 -17.69 13.34
N ARG A 530 3.35 -17.60 14.15
CA ARG A 530 4.06 -16.34 14.44
C ARG A 530 4.46 -15.63 13.13
N ASN A 531 4.13 -14.34 13.03
CA ASN A 531 4.41 -13.50 11.86
C ASN A 531 3.87 -14.04 10.52
N GLN A 532 2.74 -14.77 10.55
CA GLN A 532 2.13 -15.35 9.35
C GLN A 532 0.62 -15.04 9.26
N VAL A 533 0.22 -13.82 9.62
CA VAL A 533 -1.12 -13.28 9.32
C VAL A 533 -0.99 -12.27 8.19
N TRP A 534 -1.62 -12.56 7.06
CA TRP A 534 -1.58 -11.76 5.84
C TRP A 534 -2.98 -11.24 5.53
N LEU A 535 -3.09 -9.96 5.16
CA LEU A 535 -4.37 -9.33 4.84
C LEU A 535 -4.33 -8.85 3.39
N LEU A 536 -5.31 -9.23 2.59
CA LEU A 536 -5.49 -8.78 1.22
C LEU A 536 -6.91 -8.24 1.03
N GLY A 537 -7.06 -6.92 1.15
CA GLY A 537 -8.36 -6.24 1.11
C GLY A 537 -8.30 -4.91 1.86
N GLU A 538 -9.42 -4.20 1.94
CA GLU A 538 -9.51 -2.97 2.72
C GLU A 538 -9.94 -3.23 4.17
N GLY A 539 -9.64 -2.27 5.06
CA GLY A 539 -9.94 -2.37 6.47
C GLY A 539 -8.78 -2.95 7.28
N GLY A 540 -9.12 -3.80 8.25
CA GLY A 540 -8.19 -4.31 9.25
C GLY A 540 -8.78 -4.30 10.65
N PHE A 541 -8.03 -4.82 11.61
CA PHE A 541 -8.43 -4.88 13.02
C PHE A 541 -8.23 -3.49 13.65
N ALA A 542 -9.18 -2.58 13.40
CA ALA A 542 -9.10 -1.13 13.60
C ALA A 542 -8.94 -0.63 15.06
N SER A 543 -8.63 -1.50 16.02
CA SER A 543 -8.56 -1.15 17.44
C SER A 543 -7.49 -1.94 18.18
N MET A 544 -6.23 -1.83 17.75
CA MET A 544 -5.10 -2.38 18.49
C MET A 544 -4.13 -1.25 18.87
N PRO A 545 -3.92 -0.98 20.17
CA PRO A 545 -2.73 -0.28 20.61
C PRO A 545 -1.51 -1.09 20.16
N VAL A 546 -0.48 -0.40 19.67
CA VAL A 546 0.81 -0.97 19.24
C VAL A 546 1.54 -1.68 20.39
N ASP A 547 1.07 -1.51 21.63
CA ASP A 547 1.63 -2.08 22.85
C ASP A 547 0.85 -3.31 23.34
N SER A 548 1.43 -4.51 23.25
CA SER A 548 1.55 -5.44 24.40
C SER A 548 2.18 -6.80 24.09
N ASP A 549 2.37 -7.21 22.84
CA ASP A 549 3.18 -8.41 22.54
C ASP A 549 3.71 -8.42 21.09
N ASN A 550 4.97 -8.01 20.92
CA ASN A 550 5.65 -7.73 19.63
C ASN A 550 5.81 -8.91 18.65
N SER A 551 5.18 -10.07 18.91
CA SER A 551 5.42 -11.29 18.13
C SER A 551 4.32 -11.67 17.13
N ALA A 552 3.24 -10.87 17.06
CA ALA A 552 2.14 -11.07 16.13
C ALA A 552 1.76 -9.75 15.44
N PHE A 553 2.69 -9.16 14.69
CA PHE A 553 2.34 -8.04 13.81
C PHE A 553 1.57 -8.56 12.58
N ALA A 554 0.25 -8.52 12.65
CA ALA A 554 -0.62 -8.60 11.48
C ALA A 554 -0.53 -7.25 10.74
N ASN A 555 0.35 -7.09 9.76
CA ASN A 555 0.48 -5.84 8.98
C ASN A 555 1.25 -5.99 7.65
N TRP A 556 1.34 -7.19 7.06
CA TRP A 556 2.02 -7.36 5.79
C TRP A 556 0.98 -7.51 4.68
N SER A 557 0.94 -6.54 3.76
CA SER A 557 0.29 -6.72 2.47
C SER A 557 1.07 -7.81 1.74
N PRO A 558 0.47 -8.96 1.42
CA PRO A 558 1.16 -9.99 0.65
C PRO A 558 1.49 -9.44 -0.75
N PRO A 559 2.48 -10.02 -1.47
CA PRO A 559 2.82 -9.60 -2.83
C PRO A 559 1.79 -10.12 -3.86
N LEU A 560 0.50 -9.92 -3.55
CA LEU A 560 -0.64 -10.41 -4.28
C LEU A 560 -1.54 -9.27 -4.73
N VAL A 561 -2.16 -9.43 -5.89
CA VAL A 561 -3.24 -8.56 -6.38
C VAL A 561 -4.53 -9.37 -6.44
N ILE A 562 -5.65 -8.77 -6.00
CA ILE A 562 -6.98 -9.36 -6.20
C ILE A 562 -7.32 -9.23 -7.68
N ASP A 563 -7.27 -10.34 -8.41
CA ASP A 563 -7.75 -10.42 -9.79
C ASP A 563 -9.26 -10.65 -9.84
N GLU A 564 -9.92 -9.99 -10.78
CA GLU A 564 -11.35 -10.16 -11.03
C GLU A 564 -11.64 -11.36 -11.95
N PRO A 565 -12.80 -12.00 -11.84
CA PRO A 565 -13.14 -13.10 -12.72
C PRO A 565 -13.34 -12.60 -14.15
N LEU A 566 -12.97 -13.42 -15.14
CA LEU A 566 -13.22 -13.09 -16.55
C LEU A 566 -14.69 -13.25 -16.95
N HIS A 567 -15.42 -14.10 -16.22
CA HIS A 567 -16.82 -14.47 -16.48
C HIS A 567 -17.65 -14.42 -15.20
N ASN A 568 -18.96 -14.19 -15.32
CA ASN A 568 -19.84 -14.15 -14.15
C ASN A 568 -20.07 -15.56 -13.56
N GLN A 569 -19.46 -15.85 -12.42
CA GLN A 569 -19.52 -17.15 -11.74
C GLN A 569 -20.59 -17.20 -10.64
N LEU A 570 -21.38 -16.15 -10.46
CA LEU A 570 -22.33 -16.08 -9.35
C LEU A 570 -23.47 -17.09 -9.52
N VAL A 571 -23.83 -17.78 -8.44
CA VAL A 571 -25.01 -18.67 -8.40
C VAL A 571 -26.18 -18.07 -7.63
N VAL A 572 -25.93 -17.01 -6.84
CA VAL A 572 -26.95 -16.22 -6.16
C VAL A 572 -26.70 -14.72 -6.37
N PRO A 573 -27.73 -13.86 -6.31
CA PRO A 573 -27.52 -12.42 -6.29
C PRO A 573 -26.69 -12.01 -5.07
N LEU A 574 -25.76 -11.07 -5.28
CA LEU A 574 -24.96 -10.49 -4.21
C LEU A 574 -25.22 -9.00 -4.10
N THR A 575 -25.17 -8.48 -2.89
CA THR A 575 -25.44 -7.07 -2.59
C THR A 575 -24.23 -6.41 -1.96
N PHE A 576 -23.69 -5.39 -2.61
CA PHE A 576 -22.60 -4.56 -2.11
C PHE A 576 -23.12 -3.18 -1.75
N VAL A 577 -22.71 -2.64 -0.61
CA VAL A 577 -23.24 -1.37 -0.10
C VAL A 577 -22.13 -0.41 0.20
N ALA A 578 -22.33 0.86 -0.15
CA ALA A 578 -21.58 1.97 0.43
C ALA A 578 -22.51 2.93 1.15
N LEU A 579 -21.98 3.53 2.20
CA LEU A 579 -22.68 4.48 3.03
C LEU A 579 -21.99 5.82 2.94
N SER A 580 -22.78 6.87 2.68
CA SER A 580 -22.24 8.22 2.75
C SER A 580 -22.14 8.71 4.19
N SER A 581 -21.36 9.76 4.38
CA SER A 581 -21.47 10.65 5.52
C SER A 581 -22.80 11.41 5.48
N GLU A 582 -23.16 12.04 6.60
CA GLU A 582 -24.43 12.79 6.72
C GLU A 582 -24.42 14.04 5.84
N VAL A 583 -25.51 14.27 5.12
CA VAL A 583 -25.74 15.43 4.27
C VAL A 583 -27.15 15.99 4.44
N PRO A 584 -27.36 17.28 4.19
CA PRO A 584 -26.34 18.32 4.02
C PRO A 584 -25.50 18.55 5.28
N LYS A 585 -24.30 19.12 5.10
CA LYS A 585 -23.34 19.46 6.15
C LYS A 585 -23.70 20.75 6.86
N GLU A 586 -24.32 21.70 6.16
CA GLU A 586 -24.56 23.04 6.68
C GLU A 586 -26.06 23.33 6.86
N VAL A 587 -26.88 23.13 5.83
CA VAL A 587 -28.26 23.68 5.80
C VAL A 587 -29.31 22.60 6.00
N ALA A 588 -30.15 22.67 7.04
CA ALA A 588 -31.25 21.70 7.20
C ALA A 588 -32.22 21.73 6.00
N PRO A 589 -32.47 20.59 5.31
CA PRO A 589 -33.41 20.53 4.21
C PRO A 589 -34.84 20.60 4.72
N ARG A 590 -35.75 21.21 3.96
CA ARG A 590 -37.20 21.11 4.23
C ARG A 590 -37.76 19.81 3.66
N ASN A 591 -37.44 19.55 2.39
CA ASN A 591 -37.88 18.37 1.64
C ASN A 591 -36.73 17.87 0.79
N TRP A 592 -36.62 16.55 0.65
CA TRP A 592 -35.69 15.91 -0.28
C TRP A 592 -36.40 15.53 -1.57
N ASP A 593 -35.74 15.73 -2.71
CA ASP A 593 -36.18 15.22 -4.01
C ASP A 593 -35.49 13.88 -4.33
N ALA A 594 -35.91 13.24 -5.43
CA ALA A 594 -35.26 12.02 -5.90
C ALA A 594 -33.80 12.28 -6.31
N PRO A 595 -32.83 11.41 -5.92
CA PRO A 595 -31.46 11.55 -6.35
C PRO A 595 -31.35 11.36 -7.86
N GLN A 596 -30.45 12.12 -8.48
CA GLN A 596 -29.96 11.82 -9.83
C GLN A 596 -28.72 10.96 -9.71
N VAL A 597 -28.75 9.79 -10.33
CA VAL A 597 -27.67 8.81 -10.25
C VAL A 597 -27.10 8.59 -11.65
N LEU A 598 -25.80 8.77 -11.80
CA LEU A 598 -25.04 8.46 -13.00
C LEU A 598 -24.16 7.24 -12.72
N GLY A 599 -24.24 6.25 -13.59
CA GLY A 599 -23.47 5.02 -13.48
C GLY A 599 -23.88 4.01 -14.55
N SER A 600 -23.28 2.82 -14.50
CA SER A 600 -23.63 1.70 -15.37
C SER A 600 -24.22 0.57 -14.56
N ARG A 601 -25.32 -0.01 -15.02
CA ARG A 601 -25.87 -1.25 -14.43
C ARG A 601 -25.11 -2.50 -14.90
N GLY A 602 -24.41 -2.40 -16.02
CA GLY A 602 -23.84 -3.56 -16.70
C GLY A 602 -24.90 -4.59 -17.14
N PRO A 603 -24.49 -5.66 -17.83
CA PRO A 603 -25.35 -6.80 -18.15
C PRO A 603 -25.62 -7.72 -16.95
N GLY A 604 -24.79 -7.66 -15.91
CA GLY A 604 -24.82 -8.58 -14.76
C GLY A 604 -25.25 -7.94 -13.44
N GLY A 605 -25.89 -6.76 -13.44
CA GLY A 605 -26.22 -6.10 -12.18
C GLY A 605 -27.22 -4.95 -12.27
N THR A 606 -27.41 -4.30 -11.14
CA THR A 606 -28.19 -3.06 -10.99
C THR A 606 -27.63 -2.24 -9.83
N PHE A 607 -28.05 -0.99 -9.70
CA PHE A 607 -27.75 -0.18 -8.53
C PHE A 607 -28.99 0.58 -8.06
N ARG A 608 -28.98 0.97 -6.77
CA ARG A 608 -30.05 1.74 -6.14
C ARG A 608 -29.48 2.67 -5.07
N VAL A 609 -30.07 3.86 -4.92
CA VAL A 609 -29.75 4.80 -3.85
C VAL A 609 -30.95 4.90 -2.92
N GLN A 610 -30.72 4.81 -1.62
CA GLN A 610 -31.72 4.96 -0.57
C GLN A 610 -31.27 6.04 0.42
N PHE A 611 -32.23 6.71 1.06
CA PHE A 611 -31.94 7.55 2.21
C PHE A 611 -32.14 6.80 3.51
N LEU A 612 -31.17 6.97 4.39
CA LEU A 612 -31.18 6.50 5.76
C LEU A 612 -31.42 7.70 6.66
N LYS A 613 -32.55 7.68 7.36
CA LYS A 613 -32.85 8.67 8.39
C LYS A 613 -32.52 8.05 9.76
N PRO A 614 -31.87 8.80 10.67
CA PRO A 614 -31.78 8.35 12.05
C PRO A 614 -33.18 8.09 12.61
N ASP A 615 -33.33 6.92 13.23
CA ASP A 615 -34.47 6.61 14.07
C ASP A 615 -34.61 7.69 15.16
N ARG A 616 -35.82 7.91 15.71
CA ARG A 616 -36.02 8.89 16.79
C ARG A 616 -34.95 8.69 17.88
N PRO A 617 -34.32 9.76 18.40
CA PRO A 617 -33.37 9.63 19.50
C PRO A 617 -34.02 8.84 20.63
N LEU A 618 -33.26 7.93 21.26
CA LEU A 618 -33.78 7.12 22.36
C LEU A 618 -34.28 8.05 23.48
N PRO A 619 -35.29 7.62 24.28
CA PRO A 619 -35.68 8.34 25.48
C PRO A 619 -34.45 8.66 26.34
N GLY A 620 -34.20 9.94 26.60
CA GLY A 620 -33.00 10.41 27.32
C GLY A 620 -31.86 10.92 26.44
N GLY A 621 -32.04 11.05 25.12
CA GLY A 621 -31.07 11.71 24.23
C GLY A 621 -29.84 10.87 23.85
N ALA A 622 -29.79 9.60 24.26
CA ALA A 622 -28.76 8.67 23.85
C ALA A 622 -28.85 8.39 22.34
N ARG A 623 -27.73 8.56 21.63
CA ARG A 623 -27.60 8.20 20.22
C ARG A 623 -27.08 6.77 20.13
N ARG A 624 -27.77 5.90 19.36
CA ARG A 624 -27.21 4.60 18.97
C ARG A 624 -25.92 4.85 18.18
N SER A 625 -24.85 4.15 18.51
CA SER A 625 -23.57 4.29 17.81
C SER A 625 -23.46 3.30 16.66
N GLY A 626 -22.87 3.75 15.55
CA GLY A 626 -22.34 2.88 14.51
C GLY A 626 -23.34 1.90 13.88
N GLU A 627 -23.06 0.60 14.00
CA GLU A 627 -23.82 -0.47 13.33
C GLU A 627 -25.28 -0.58 13.83
N GLU A 628 -25.53 -0.41 15.13
CA GLU A 628 -26.87 -0.50 15.71
C GLU A 628 -27.81 0.58 15.14
N TRP A 629 -27.24 1.78 14.91
CA TRP A 629 -27.96 2.86 14.27
C TRP A 629 -28.37 2.49 12.84
N LEU A 630 -27.43 1.95 12.06
CA LEU A 630 -27.68 1.59 10.67
C LEU A 630 -28.75 0.49 10.53
N GLN A 631 -28.77 -0.48 11.45
CA GLN A 631 -29.77 -1.55 11.44
C GLN A 631 -31.18 -1.07 11.79
N SER A 632 -31.30 0.03 12.53
CA SER A 632 -32.59 0.61 12.90
C SER A 632 -33.01 1.77 12.02
N ALA A 633 -32.12 2.29 11.18
CA ALA A 633 -32.43 3.40 10.28
C ALA A 633 -33.56 3.02 9.30
N VAL A 634 -34.56 3.90 9.21
CA VAL A 634 -35.64 3.75 8.23
C VAL A 634 -35.07 3.96 6.83
N ARG A 635 -35.28 2.98 5.95
CA ARG A 635 -34.79 2.98 4.57
C ARG A 635 -35.87 3.52 3.64
N HIS A 636 -35.58 4.61 2.95
CA HIS A 636 -36.52 5.22 2.00
C HIS A 636 -36.15 4.86 0.54
N PRO A 637 -36.97 4.06 -0.17
CA PRO A 637 -36.73 3.61 -1.55
C PRO A 637 -36.64 4.71 -2.60
N GLU A 638 -37.51 5.69 -2.45
CA GLU A 638 -37.80 6.75 -3.39
C GLU A 638 -38.10 7.97 -2.54
N PRO A 639 -37.26 9.01 -2.58
CA PRO A 639 -37.47 10.16 -1.70
C PRO A 639 -38.59 11.09 -2.16
N LYS A 640 -39.30 10.77 -3.24
CA LYS A 640 -40.34 11.64 -3.76
C LYS A 640 -41.43 11.82 -2.71
N GLY A 641 -41.48 13.02 -2.14
CA GLY A 641 -42.54 13.40 -1.22
C GLY A 641 -42.41 12.79 0.16
N VAL A 642 -41.21 12.73 0.75
CA VAL A 642 -41.09 12.66 2.23
C VAL A 642 -41.62 13.98 2.82
N LEU A 643 -42.94 14.18 2.73
CA LEU A 643 -43.73 14.88 3.71
C LEU A 643 -43.76 13.97 4.93
N LEU A 644 -43.25 14.45 6.04
CA LEU A 644 -43.47 13.83 7.34
C LEU A 644 -44.96 13.93 7.64
N GLU A 645 -45.74 12.95 7.19
CA GLU A 645 -47.15 12.87 7.49
C GLU A 645 -47.33 12.60 8.98
N GLY A 646 -47.72 13.65 9.69
CA GLY A 646 -48.09 13.66 11.08
C GLY A 646 -47.98 15.10 11.55
N GLY A 647 -49.11 15.80 11.63
CA GLY A 647 -49.21 17.22 12.02
C GLY A 647 -48.74 17.58 13.44
N GLU A 648 -47.79 16.84 13.99
CA GLU A 648 -46.98 17.24 15.13
C GLU A 648 -45.67 17.86 14.63
N VAL A 649 -45.44 19.10 15.03
CA VAL A 649 -44.50 20.09 14.47
C VAL A 649 -43.01 19.77 14.68
N ASP A 650 -42.61 18.52 14.91
CA ASP A 650 -41.31 18.24 15.54
C ASP A 650 -40.33 17.33 14.77
N VAL A 651 -40.37 17.34 13.43
CA VAL A 651 -39.22 16.82 12.67
C VAL A 651 -38.94 17.72 11.48
N GLU A 652 -37.95 18.60 11.62
CA GLU A 652 -37.29 19.24 10.48
C GLU A 652 -36.84 18.17 9.46
N GLY A 653 -36.75 18.51 8.18
CA GLY A 653 -36.08 17.64 7.22
C GLY A 653 -34.62 17.50 7.64
N GLY A 654 -34.34 16.44 8.38
CA GLY A 654 -33.03 16.23 8.97
C GLY A 654 -31.98 15.88 7.91
N ARG A 655 -30.72 15.89 8.35
CA ARG A 655 -29.62 15.29 7.60
C ARG A 655 -29.92 13.80 7.36
N VAL A 656 -29.54 13.31 6.19
CA VAL A 656 -29.67 11.92 5.79
C VAL A 656 -28.29 11.35 5.50
N ARG A 657 -28.16 10.03 5.58
CA ARG A 657 -27.08 9.31 4.91
C ARG A 657 -27.63 8.63 3.67
N MET A 658 -26.82 8.53 2.63
CA MET A 658 -27.13 7.70 1.50
C MET A 658 -26.66 6.28 1.76
N ARG A 659 -27.49 5.33 1.36
CA ARG A 659 -27.12 3.94 1.18
C ARG A 659 -27.16 3.63 -0.31
N ILE A 660 -25.99 3.42 -0.91
CA ILE A 660 -25.85 3.07 -2.31
C ILE A 660 -25.63 1.57 -2.38
N GLU A 661 -26.56 0.88 -3.04
CA GLU A 661 -26.57 -0.56 -3.21
C GLU A 661 -26.17 -0.90 -4.65
N LEU A 662 -25.12 -1.71 -4.82
CA LEU A 662 -24.70 -2.34 -6.05
C LEU A 662 -25.08 -3.81 -5.98
N GLN A 663 -26.02 -4.26 -6.80
CA GLN A 663 -26.47 -5.65 -6.82
C GLN A 663 -25.89 -6.37 -8.04
N LEU A 664 -25.17 -7.45 -7.78
CA LEU A 664 -24.70 -8.39 -8.79
C LEU A 664 -25.73 -9.50 -8.96
N LEU A 665 -26.02 -9.86 -10.20
CA LEU A 665 -26.97 -10.90 -10.55
C LEU A 665 -26.21 -12.10 -11.14
N PRO A 666 -26.65 -13.35 -10.86
CA PRO A 666 -26.18 -14.52 -11.59
C PRO A 666 -26.37 -14.36 -13.10
N PRO A 667 -25.57 -15.06 -13.92
CA PRO A 667 -25.78 -15.05 -15.35
C PRO A 667 -27.17 -15.60 -15.69
N ALA A 668 -27.87 -14.95 -16.61
CA ALA A 668 -29.21 -15.39 -17.05
C ALA A 668 -29.20 -16.82 -17.63
N VAL A 669 -28.06 -17.25 -18.20
CA VAL A 669 -27.84 -18.60 -18.70
C VAL A 669 -26.56 -19.16 -18.08
N PRO A 670 -26.63 -20.10 -17.11
CA PRO A 670 -25.46 -20.62 -16.41
C PRO A 670 -24.38 -21.24 -17.32
N ARG A 671 -24.78 -21.81 -18.46
CA ARG A 671 -23.84 -22.40 -19.45
C ARG A 671 -23.10 -21.37 -20.30
N ASN A 672 -23.54 -20.11 -20.28
CA ASN A 672 -22.89 -19.01 -20.99
C ASN A 672 -22.88 -17.78 -20.06
N PRO A 673 -21.97 -17.75 -19.07
CA PRO A 673 -21.99 -16.76 -18.01
C PRO A 673 -21.80 -15.31 -18.47
N GLY A 674 -21.37 -15.10 -19.72
CA GLY A 674 -21.01 -13.78 -20.22
C GLY A 674 -19.76 -13.21 -19.52
N PRO A 675 -19.29 -12.03 -19.96
CA PRO A 675 -18.16 -11.36 -19.32
C PRO A 675 -18.53 -10.83 -17.93
N TRP A 676 -17.56 -10.77 -17.02
CA TRP A 676 -17.71 -10.04 -15.76
C TRP A 676 -17.71 -8.53 -16.02
N ILE A 677 -18.86 -7.89 -15.84
CA ILE A 677 -19.04 -6.44 -15.99
C ILE A 677 -19.98 -6.00 -14.86
N PRO A 678 -19.46 -5.74 -13.65
CA PRO A 678 -20.25 -5.37 -12.48
C PRO A 678 -20.89 -3.97 -12.66
N PRO A 679 -21.96 -3.65 -11.93
CA PRO A 679 -22.50 -2.30 -11.89
C PRO A 679 -21.53 -1.37 -11.14
N PHE A 680 -21.55 -0.10 -11.52
CA PHE A 680 -20.82 0.96 -10.82
C PHE A 680 -21.64 2.26 -10.84
N VAL A 681 -21.30 3.18 -9.94
CA VAL A 681 -21.90 4.51 -9.86
C VAL A 681 -20.78 5.55 -9.93
N ASP A 682 -20.82 6.42 -10.93
CA ASP A 682 -19.85 7.53 -11.09
C ASP A 682 -20.25 8.73 -10.22
N ARG A 683 -21.55 9.00 -10.10
CA ARG A 683 -22.03 10.18 -9.37
C ARG A 683 -23.43 10.00 -8.80
N VAL A 684 -23.64 10.51 -7.59
CA VAL A 684 -24.98 10.71 -7.01
C VAL A 684 -25.16 12.18 -6.67
N ARG A 685 -26.14 12.83 -7.31
CA ARG A 685 -26.55 14.19 -7.01
C ARG A 685 -27.85 14.16 -6.22
N LEU A 686 -27.82 14.73 -5.03
CA LEU A 686 -28.98 14.93 -4.19
C LEU A 686 -29.55 16.33 -4.40
N PHE A 687 -30.85 16.48 -4.20
CA PHE A 687 -31.53 17.77 -4.25
C PHE A 687 -32.47 17.91 -3.07
N TRP A 688 -32.61 19.14 -2.57
CA TRP A 688 -33.57 19.50 -1.53
C TRP A 688 -34.05 20.93 -1.69
N THR A 689 -35.21 21.22 -1.11
CA THR A 689 -35.64 22.59 -0.87
C THR A 689 -35.08 23.05 0.48
N PRO A 690 -34.26 24.11 0.58
CA PRO A 690 -33.78 24.62 1.86
C PRO A 690 -34.95 25.18 2.69
N ASP A 691 -34.83 25.16 4.03
CA ASP A 691 -35.76 25.91 4.88
C ASP A 691 -35.61 27.42 4.57
N PRO A 692 -36.71 28.16 4.31
CA PRO A 692 -36.66 29.60 4.05
C PRO A 692 -36.25 30.46 5.26
N ARG A 693 -36.16 29.90 6.47
CA ARG A 693 -35.87 30.65 7.71
C ARG A 693 -34.42 31.07 7.88
#